data_AF-A0A218WGW9-F1
#
_entry.id   AF-A0A218WGW9-F1
#
_cell.length_a   1.000
_cell.length_b   1.000
_cell.length_c   1.000
_cell.angle_alpha   90.00
_cell.angle_beta   90.00
_cell.angle_gamma   90.00
#
_symmetry.space_group_name_H-M   'P 1'
#
loop_
_entity.id
_entity.type
_entity.pdbx_description
1 polymer ?
#
loop_
_entity_poly.entity_id
_entity_poly.type
_entity_poly.pdbx_seq_one_letter_code
_entity_poly.pdbx_strand_id
1 'polypeptide(L)'
;MSGHDSKYFSTTKKGEIPELKEELNSQYKDKRKDAVKKVIAAMTVGKDVSSLFTDVVNCMQTENLELKKLVYLYLINYAKSQPDLAILAVNTFVKDSQDPNPLIRALAVRTMGCIRVDKITEYLCDPLQRCLKDDDPYVRKTAAICVAKLYDINAELVEDRGFLESLKDLISDNNPMVVANAVAALAEIQENSSRPIFEITSHTLSKLLTALNECTEWGQVFILDALSRYKAADAREAENIVERVTPRLQHANCAVVLSAVKMILQQMELITSTDVVRNLCKKMAPPLVTLLSAEPEIQYVALRNINLIVQRRPTILAHEIKVLLEFKEYATEVDVDFVRKAVRAIGRCAIKLERAAERCISVLLELIKIKVNYVVQEAIIVIKDIFRRYPNTYESIIATLCESLDTLDEPEAKASMIWIIGEYAERIDNADELLESFLESFPEEPPQVQLQLLTATVKLFLKKPTDGPQQMIQVVLNNATVETDNPDLRDRAYIYWRLLSTDPEAAKDVVLTEKPVITDDSNQLDPSLLDELLSNIATLSSVYHKPPEAFVTRVKTATQRSEDDEYPDGSEGGYAESPAAGVDGVASPETSSGSVLQTAARQTSPAQATSPPAPVPDLLGDLIGLDNSAIVPVDQPSESAGPPLPVLLPASTGQGLQISAQLIRHDGQIFYSILFENNSQMLLDGFMIQFNKNSFGLASAGPLQVPPLQPGTSGRTLLPMVLFQNMSTGPPSSLLQVAVKNNQQPVWYFNDKISLLPFFTEDGRMERASFLETWRSLPDTNEVSKDLPGAVVTSAEATLDRMAAFNLFFIAKRKHANQDVFYFSAKIPRGIPFLIELTMVVGVPGVKCAVKTPNAELAPLFFEAIETLLKS
;
A
#
# COMPACT_ATOMS: atom_id res chain seq x y z
N MET A 1 2.20 -14.98 -17.38
CA MET A 1 2.76 -16.27 -17.84
C MET A 1 1.65 -17.07 -18.50
N SER A 2 1.88 -17.58 -19.70
CA SER A 2 0.92 -18.46 -20.38
C SER A 2 1.02 -19.85 -19.74
N GLY A 3 -0.05 -20.66 -19.76
CA GLY A 3 -0.05 -22.01 -19.19
C GLY A 3 0.97 -22.99 -19.83
N HIS A 4 1.66 -22.59 -20.90
CA HIS A 4 2.76 -23.34 -21.50
C HIS A 4 4.10 -23.12 -20.78
N ASP A 5 4.28 -21.98 -20.09
CA ASP A 5 5.56 -21.61 -19.47
C ASP A 5 5.84 -22.34 -18.15
N SER A 6 4.80 -22.85 -17.48
CA SER A 6 4.91 -23.61 -16.22
C SER A 6 5.63 -24.95 -16.38
N LYS A 7 5.66 -25.51 -17.59
CA LYS A 7 6.38 -26.76 -17.90
C LYS A 7 7.90 -26.62 -17.85
N TYR A 8 8.45 -25.41 -17.98
CA TYR A 8 9.90 -25.19 -17.96
C TYR A 8 10.46 -25.17 -16.52
N PHE A 9 9.64 -24.88 -15.51
CA PHE A 9 10.06 -24.78 -14.10
C PHE A 9 9.98 -26.12 -13.32
N SER A 10 9.46 -27.19 -13.92
CA SER A 10 9.24 -28.49 -13.26
C SER A 10 10.38 -29.50 -13.43
N THR A 11 11.52 -29.09 -13.98
CA THR A 11 12.60 -30.00 -14.41
C THR A 11 13.74 -30.02 -13.38
N THR A 12 13.76 -31.05 -12.53
CA THR A 12 14.82 -31.38 -11.55
C THR A 12 15.31 -32.81 -11.75
N LYS A 13 15.69 -33.19 -12.98
CA LYS A 13 16.33 -34.49 -13.27
C LYS A 13 17.84 -34.34 -13.43
N LYS A 14 18.61 -35.27 -12.84
CA LYS A 14 20.05 -35.43 -13.12
C LYS A 14 20.21 -35.87 -14.58
N GLY A 15 20.93 -35.08 -15.40
CA GLY A 15 21.18 -35.36 -16.83
C GLY A 15 20.72 -34.27 -17.81
N GLU A 16 20.10 -33.19 -17.34
CA GLU A 16 19.52 -32.13 -18.19
C GLU A 16 20.56 -31.26 -18.91
N ILE A 17 21.74 -31.02 -18.33
CA ILE A 17 22.74 -30.10 -18.93
C ILE A 17 23.28 -30.62 -20.28
N PRO A 18 23.67 -31.91 -20.41
CA PRO A 18 24.03 -32.48 -21.71
C PRO A 18 22.91 -32.42 -22.75
N GLU A 19 21.66 -32.68 -22.35
CA GLU A 19 20.49 -32.61 -23.25
C GLU A 19 20.26 -31.16 -23.72
N LEU A 20 20.33 -30.19 -22.81
CA LEU A 20 20.24 -28.77 -23.15
C LEU A 20 21.37 -28.35 -24.08
N LYS A 21 22.59 -28.86 -23.89
CA LYS A 21 23.70 -28.59 -24.80
C LYS A 21 23.43 -29.09 -26.22
N GLU A 22 22.82 -30.26 -26.37
CA GLU A 22 22.42 -30.79 -27.68
C GLU A 22 21.29 -29.96 -28.30
N GLU A 23 20.27 -29.59 -27.51
CA GLU A 23 19.14 -28.78 -27.97
C GLU A 23 19.56 -27.36 -28.39
N LEU A 24 20.51 -26.74 -27.67
CA LEU A 24 21.07 -25.42 -27.99
C LEU A 24 21.85 -25.41 -29.31
N ASN A 25 22.47 -26.54 -29.67
CA ASN A 25 23.19 -26.70 -30.93
C ASN A 25 22.30 -27.26 -32.06
N SER A 26 20.99 -27.35 -31.83
CA SER A 26 20.05 -27.87 -32.83
C SER A 26 19.94 -26.96 -34.07
N GLN A 27 19.81 -27.58 -35.25
CA GLN A 27 19.55 -26.86 -36.50
C GLN A 27 18.17 -26.18 -36.51
N TYR A 28 17.22 -26.69 -35.73
CA TYR A 28 15.86 -26.16 -35.65
C TYR A 28 15.78 -24.94 -34.72
N LYS A 29 15.31 -23.81 -35.25
CA LYS A 29 15.21 -22.53 -34.51
C LYS A 29 14.30 -22.63 -33.27
N ASP A 30 13.18 -23.35 -33.37
CA ASP A 30 12.23 -23.51 -32.26
C ASP A 30 12.81 -24.33 -31.11
N LYS A 31 13.58 -25.40 -31.42
CA LYS A 31 14.28 -26.19 -30.41
C LYS A 31 15.31 -25.38 -29.64
N ARG A 32 16.09 -24.53 -30.33
CA ARG A 32 17.04 -23.61 -29.67
C ARG A 32 16.32 -22.60 -28.77
N LYS A 33 15.17 -22.08 -29.22
CA LYS A 33 14.36 -21.16 -28.43
C LYS A 33 13.88 -21.82 -27.13
N ASP A 34 13.34 -23.03 -27.22
CA ASP A 34 12.88 -23.78 -26.05
C ASP A 34 14.04 -24.17 -25.12
N ALA A 35 15.19 -24.54 -25.68
CA ALA A 35 16.40 -24.83 -24.91
C ALA A 35 16.86 -23.60 -24.10
N VAL A 36 16.93 -22.42 -24.72
CA VAL A 36 17.29 -21.18 -24.00
C VAL A 36 16.27 -20.86 -22.91
N LYS A 37 14.97 -21.08 -23.14
CA LYS A 37 13.95 -20.91 -22.08
C LYS A 37 14.17 -21.85 -20.89
N LYS A 38 14.49 -23.13 -21.15
CA LYS A 38 14.84 -24.10 -20.10
C LYS A 38 16.11 -23.68 -19.35
N VAL A 39 17.13 -23.16 -20.04
CA VAL A 39 18.35 -22.64 -19.42
C VAL A 39 18.05 -21.46 -18.49
N ILE A 40 17.22 -20.51 -18.93
CA ILE A 40 16.80 -19.38 -18.08
C ILE A 40 15.97 -19.86 -16.89
N ALA A 41 15.07 -20.83 -17.07
CA ALA A 41 14.32 -21.42 -15.97
C ALA A 41 15.26 -22.07 -14.93
N ALA A 42 16.25 -22.85 -15.39
CA ALA A 42 17.26 -23.44 -14.51
C ALA A 42 18.07 -22.37 -13.77
N MET A 43 18.47 -21.29 -14.46
CA MET A 43 19.15 -20.14 -13.85
C MET A 43 18.28 -19.46 -12.78
N THR A 44 16.98 -19.26 -13.02
CA THR A 44 16.06 -18.64 -12.04
C THR A 44 15.82 -19.50 -10.80
N VAL A 45 15.97 -20.83 -10.91
CA VAL A 45 15.90 -21.78 -9.78
C VAL A 45 17.25 -21.88 -9.04
N GLY A 46 18.28 -21.15 -9.50
CA GLY A 46 19.61 -21.14 -8.87
C GLY A 46 20.51 -22.32 -9.26
N LYS A 47 20.18 -23.06 -10.33
CA LYS A 47 21.10 -24.08 -10.87
C LYS A 47 22.21 -23.42 -11.68
N ASP A 48 23.45 -23.89 -11.47
CA ASP A 48 24.57 -23.47 -12.29
C ASP A 48 24.45 -24.03 -13.71
N VAL A 49 24.35 -23.13 -14.68
CA VAL A 49 24.29 -23.42 -16.12
C VAL A 49 25.46 -22.75 -16.86
N SER A 50 26.53 -22.37 -16.15
CA SER A 50 27.73 -21.74 -16.71
C SER A 50 28.44 -22.61 -17.75
N SER A 51 28.34 -23.94 -17.65
CA SER A 51 28.94 -24.87 -18.62
C SER A 51 28.35 -24.77 -20.04
N LEU A 52 27.19 -24.12 -20.19
CA LEU A 52 26.50 -23.90 -21.47
C LEU A 52 26.85 -22.55 -22.11
N PHE A 53 27.81 -21.80 -21.56
CA PHE A 53 28.06 -20.42 -21.95
C PHE A 53 28.31 -20.25 -23.46
N THR A 54 29.23 -21.02 -24.02
CA THR A 54 29.55 -20.98 -25.46
C THR A 54 28.35 -21.37 -26.32
N ASP A 55 27.58 -22.38 -25.90
CA ASP A 55 26.41 -22.87 -26.62
C ASP A 55 25.29 -21.81 -26.66
N VAL A 56 25.08 -21.09 -25.54
CA VAL A 56 24.12 -19.99 -25.43
C VAL A 56 24.58 -18.77 -26.25
N VAL A 57 25.88 -18.44 -26.22
CA VAL A 57 26.44 -17.34 -27.04
C VAL A 57 26.26 -17.61 -28.54
N ASN A 58 26.40 -18.86 -28.98
CA ASN A 58 26.14 -19.23 -30.38
C ASN A 58 24.69 -18.99 -30.81
N CYS A 59 23.74 -18.96 -29.86
CA CYS A 59 22.34 -18.64 -30.11
C CYS A 59 22.05 -17.13 -30.19
N MET A 60 23.04 -16.27 -29.89
CA MET A 60 22.90 -14.80 -29.86
C MET A 60 22.65 -14.21 -31.25
N GLN A 61 23.22 -14.82 -32.30
CA GLN A 61 23.05 -14.40 -33.69
C GLN A 61 21.69 -14.83 -34.23
N THR A 62 20.65 -14.11 -33.84
CA THR A 62 19.26 -14.35 -34.23
C THR A 62 18.52 -13.02 -34.47
N GLU A 63 17.56 -13.04 -35.40
CA GLU A 63 16.63 -11.93 -35.64
C GLU A 63 15.45 -11.96 -34.65
N ASN A 64 15.27 -13.07 -33.92
CA ASN A 64 14.21 -13.18 -32.94
C ASN A 64 14.54 -12.40 -31.67
N LEU A 65 13.83 -11.29 -31.45
CA LEU A 65 14.01 -10.39 -30.30
C LEU A 65 13.78 -11.09 -28.94
N GLU A 66 12.83 -12.02 -28.85
CA GLU A 66 12.56 -12.77 -27.61
C GLU A 66 13.76 -13.64 -27.25
N LEU A 67 14.29 -14.39 -28.21
CA LEU A 67 15.47 -15.23 -28.00
C LEU A 67 16.70 -14.39 -27.65
N LYS A 68 16.90 -13.27 -28.35
CA LYS A 68 18.00 -12.34 -28.08
C LYS A 68 17.95 -11.78 -26.65
N LYS A 69 16.77 -11.36 -26.17
CA LYS A 69 16.56 -10.91 -24.79
C LYS A 69 16.94 -11.98 -23.75
N LEU A 70 16.58 -13.23 -24.00
CA LEU A 70 16.91 -14.34 -23.09
C LEU A 70 18.42 -14.61 -23.06
N VAL A 71 19.08 -14.67 -24.23
CA VAL A 71 20.54 -14.84 -24.32
C VAL A 71 21.27 -13.69 -23.63
N TYR A 72 20.82 -12.46 -23.81
CA TYR A 72 21.39 -11.28 -23.15
C TYR A 72 21.22 -11.32 -21.63
N LEU A 73 20.06 -11.76 -21.13
CA LEU A 73 19.83 -11.93 -19.70
C LEU A 73 20.78 -12.97 -19.10
N TYR A 74 20.98 -14.09 -19.80
CA TYR A 74 21.96 -15.11 -19.40
C TYR A 74 23.38 -14.53 -19.32
N LEU A 75 23.79 -13.77 -20.34
CA LEU A 75 25.11 -13.13 -20.39
C LEU A 75 25.34 -12.16 -19.24
N ILE A 76 24.35 -11.32 -18.88
CA ILE A 76 24.49 -10.39 -17.74
C ILE A 76 24.80 -11.15 -16.45
N ASN A 77 24.18 -12.31 -16.24
CA ASN A 77 24.35 -13.07 -15.01
C ASN A 77 25.67 -13.87 -14.95
N TYR A 78 26.10 -14.45 -16.07
CA TYR A 78 27.26 -15.35 -16.10
C TYR A 78 28.56 -14.73 -16.64
N ALA A 79 28.53 -13.55 -17.27
CA ALA A 79 29.73 -12.93 -17.85
C ALA A 79 30.80 -12.63 -16.79
N LYS A 80 30.41 -12.27 -15.56
CA LYS A 80 31.36 -12.05 -14.46
C LYS A 80 32.12 -13.32 -14.07
N SER A 81 31.46 -14.47 -14.14
CA SER A 81 32.06 -15.77 -13.83
C SER A 81 32.91 -16.34 -14.97
N GLN A 82 32.72 -15.84 -16.21
CA GLN A 82 33.39 -16.31 -17.43
C GLN A 82 33.83 -15.12 -18.32
N PRO A 83 34.77 -14.26 -17.85
CA PRO A 83 35.10 -13.00 -18.52
C PRO A 83 35.76 -13.20 -19.90
N ASP A 84 36.60 -14.22 -20.07
CA ASP A 84 37.30 -14.46 -21.33
C ASP A 84 36.35 -14.96 -22.44
N LEU A 85 35.34 -15.75 -22.09
CA LEU A 85 34.31 -16.20 -23.03
C LEU A 85 33.33 -15.07 -23.38
N ALA A 86 33.10 -14.12 -22.48
CA ALA A 86 32.22 -12.98 -22.71
C ALA A 86 32.69 -12.09 -23.89
N ILE A 87 33.99 -12.11 -24.21
CA ILE A 87 34.56 -11.40 -25.36
C ILE A 87 33.92 -11.89 -26.68
N LEU A 88 33.51 -13.16 -26.76
CA LEU A 88 32.85 -13.73 -27.96
C LEU A 88 31.53 -13.03 -28.29
N ALA A 89 30.87 -12.42 -27.29
CA ALA A 89 29.63 -11.69 -27.46
C ALA A 89 29.83 -10.23 -27.94
N VAL A 90 31.02 -9.64 -27.73
CA VAL A 90 31.30 -8.21 -28.01
C VAL A 90 31.04 -7.85 -29.46
N ASN A 91 31.55 -8.64 -30.41
CA ASN A 91 31.34 -8.37 -31.84
C ASN A 91 29.85 -8.37 -32.21
N THR A 92 29.07 -9.25 -31.58
CA THR A 92 27.62 -9.31 -31.80
C THR A 92 26.93 -8.11 -31.18
N PHE A 93 27.32 -7.67 -29.99
CA PHE A 93 26.77 -6.43 -29.40
C PHE A 93 27.10 -5.18 -30.24
N VAL A 94 28.34 -5.05 -30.72
CA VAL A 94 28.74 -3.91 -31.57
C VAL A 94 27.95 -3.91 -32.88
N LYS A 95 27.69 -5.09 -33.46
CA LYS A 95 26.81 -5.24 -34.63
C LYS A 95 25.36 -4.87 -34.30
N ASP A 96 24.83 -5.39 -33.19
CA ASP A 96 23.45 -5.14 -32.76
C ASP A 96 23.21 -3.68 -32.36
N SER A 97 24.24 -2.96 -31.89
CA SER A 97 24.19 -1.51 -31.62
C SER A 97 23.97 -0.67 -32.88
N GLN A 98 24.15 -1.26 -34.07
CA GLN A 98 23.95 -0.62 -35.38
C GLN A 98 22.79 -1.26 -36.15
N ASP A 99 21.99 -2.10 -35.49
CA ASP A 99 20.83 -2.73 -36.12
C ASP A 99 19.79 -1.69 -36.54
N PRO A 100 19.09 -1.86 -37.68
CA PRO A 100 18.01 -0.95 -38.09
C PRO A 100 16.91 -0.79 -37.04
N ASN A 101 16.67 -1.82 -36.22
CA ASN A 101 15.66 -1.80 -35.17
C ASN A 101 16.17 -1.07 -33.92
N PRO A 102 15.57 0.07 -33.52
CA PRO A 102 16.00 0.83 -32.33
C PRO A 102 15.90 0.02 -31.03
N LEU A 103 14.98 -0.94 -30.94
CA LEU A 103 14.85 -1.80 -29.76
C LEU A 103 16.04 -2.74 -29.61
N ILE A 104 16.63 -3.20 -30.72
CA ILE A 104 17.82 -4.06 -30.71
C ILE A 104 19.05 -3.21 -30.35
N ARG A 105 19.19 -2.00 -30.93
CA ARG A 105 20.28 -1.07 -30.59
C ARG A 105 20.31 -0.74 -29.09
N ALA A 106 19.17 -0.30 -28.57
CA ALA A 106 19.02 0.04 -27.16
C ALA A 106 19.26 -1.18 -26.25
N LEU A 107 18.76 -2.36 -26.64
CA LEU A 107 18.96 -3.59 -25.87
C LEU A 107 20.44 -3.98 -25.80
N ALA A 108 21.19 -3.87 -26.92
CA ALA A 108 22.61 -4.17 -26.98
C ALA A 108 23.42 -3.25 -26.05
N VAL A 109 23.24 -1.93 -26.17
CA VAL A 109 23.96 -0.95 -25.32
C VAL A 109 23.59 -1.12 -23.84
N ARG A 110 22.31 -1.32 -23.52
CA ARG A 110 21.87 -1.57 -22.14
C ARG A 110 22.49 -2.82 -21.55
N THR A 111 22.57 -3.90 -22.33
CA THR A 111 23.15 -5.15 -21.87
C THR A 111 24.65 -5.04 -21.68
N MET A 112 25.36 -4.41 -22.62
CA MET A 112 26.80 -4.15 -22.47
C MET A 112 27.09 -3.32 -21.20
N GLY A 113 26.32 -2.26 -20.92
CA GLY A 113 26.49 -1.46 -19.70
C GLY A 113 26.10 -2.17 -18.39
N CYS A 114 25.41 -3.32 -18.45
CA CYS A 114 25.17 -4.16 -17.28
C CYS A 114 26.27 -5.19 -17.04
N ILE A 115 27.17 -5.43 -18.01
CA ILE A 115 28.25 -6.41 -17.89
C ILE A 115 29.45 -5.73 -17.22
N ARG A 116 29.72 -6.09 -15.96
CA ARG A 116 30.84 -5.56 -15.17
C ARG A 116 32.14 -6.32 -15.44
N VAL A 117 32.65 -6.23 -16.67
CA VAL A 117 33.92 -6.84 -17.08
C VAL A 117 34.76 -5.77 -17.79
N ASP A 118 35.90 -5.39 -17.22
CA ASP A 118 36.73 -4.27 -17.68
C ASP A 118 37.10 -4.36 -19.16
N LYS A 119 37.43 -5.57 -19.64
CA LYS A 119 37.74 -5.83 -21.05
C LYS A 119 36.59 -5.46 -22.00
N ILE A 120 35.33 -5.49 -21.57
CA ILE A 120 34.14 -5.17 -22.39
C ILE A 120 33.84 -3.66 -22.34
N THR A 121 34.17 -3.00 -21.24
CA THR A 121 33.91 -1.58 -20.97
C THR A 121 34.47 -0.66 -22.07
N GLU A 122 35.68 -0.93 -22.56
CA GLU A 122 36.28 -0.14 -23.66
C GLU A 122 35.50 -0.28 -24.97
N TYR A 123 35.02 -1.49 -25.30
CA TYR A 123 34.25 -1.74 -26.52
C TYR A 123 32.82 -1.16 -26.47
N LEU A 124 32.31 -0.81 -25.29
CA LEU A 124 31.03 -0.12 -25.13
C LEU A 124 31.11 1.34 -25.56
N CYS A 125 32.28 1.98 -25.45
CA CYS A 125 32.40 3.44 -25.61
C CYS A 125 31.92 3.93 -27.00
N ASP A 126 32.38 3.32 -28.09
CA ASP A 126 31.98 3.77 -29.43
C ASP A 126 30.49 3.52 -29.74
N PRO A 127 29.92 2.32 -29.47
CA PRO A 127 28.48 2.10 -29.52
C PRO A 127 27.68 3.11 -28.70
N LEU A 128 28.10 3.37 -27.45
CA LEU A 128 27.40 4.27 -26.54
C LEU A 128 27.39 5.71 -27.07
N GLN A 129 28.54 6.20 -27.56
CA GLN A 129 28.65 7.55 -28.12
C GLN A 129 27.73 7.76 -29.33
N ARG A 130 27.59 6.74 -30.18
CA ARG A 130 26.64 6.76 -31.31
C ARG A 130 25.20 6.77 -30.81
N CYS A 131 24.87 5.91 -29.84
CA CYS A 131 23.51 5.80 -29.31
C CYS A 131 23.05 7.06 -28.54
N LEU A 132 23.96 7.86 -27.97
CA LEU A 132 23.63 9.17 -27.40
C LEU A 132 23.15 10.18 -28.47
N LYS A 133 23.57 10.00 -29.73
CA LYS A 133 23.21 10.84 -30.88
C LYS A 133 22.25 10.13 -31.85
N ASP A 134 21.58 9.07 -31.40
CA ASP A 134 20.65 8.29 -32.22
C ASP A 134 19.39 9.09 -32.57
N ASP A 135 18.76 8.81 -33.71
CA ASP A 135 17.51 9.47 -34.11
C ASP A 135 16.33 9.07 -33.20
N ASP A 136 16.35 7.84 -32.67
CA ASP A 136 15.28 7.29 -31.85
C ASP A 136 15.41 7.68 -30.36
N PRO A 137 14.38 8.32 -29.76
CA PRO A 137 14.42 8.73 -28.36
C PRO A 137 14.56 7.58 -27.36
N TYR A 138 14.06 6.37 -27.68
CA TYR A 138 14.20 5.19 -26.83
C TYR A 138 15.66 4.74 -26.74
N VAL A 139 16.43 4.87 -27.83
CA VAL A 139 17.86 4.59 -27.84
C VAL A 139 18.61 5.63 -27.03
N ARG A 140 18.37 6.93 -27.26
CA ARG A 140 19.04 8.02 -26.52
C ARG A 140 18.79 7.95 -25.01
N LYS A 141 17.54 7.73 -24.57
CA LYS A 141 17.23 7.62 -23.13
C LYS A 141 17.90 6.39 -22.49
N THR A 142 18.03 5.30 -23.24
CA THR A 142 18.70 4.08 -22.77
C THR A 142 20.20 4.28 -22.68
N ALA A 143 20.78 4.99 -23.66
CA ALA A 143 22.18 5.38 -23.66
C ALA A 143 22.51 6.30 -22.46
N ALA A 144 21.63 7.25 -22.13
CA ALA A 144 21.84 8.14 -20.98
C ALA A 144 22.01 7.38 -19.66
N ILE A 145 21.11 6.41 -19.37
CA ILE A 145 21.23 5.55 -18.18
C ILE A 145 22.47 4.64 -18.25
N CYS A 146 22.86 4.21 -19.45
CA CYS A 146 24.07 3.41 -19.64
C CYS A 146 25.34 4.20 -19.28
N VAL A 147 25.38 5.52 -19.52
CA VAL A 147 26.49 6.38 -19.09
C VAL A 147 26.63 6.39 -17.56
N ALA A 148 25.52 6.51 -16.81
CA ALA A 148 25.58 6.45 -15.35
C ALA A 148 26.16 5.11 -14.84
N LYS A 149 25.71 4.00 -15.42
CA LYS A 149 26.26 2.66 -15.12
C LYS A 149 27.74 2.53 -15.47
N LEU A 150 28.16 3.14 -16.58
CA LEU A 150 29.55 3.16 -16.99
C LEU A 150 30.40 3.97 -16.01
N TYR A 151 29.89 5.08 -15.51
CA TYR A 151 30.57 5.91 -14.50
C TYR A 151 30.80 5.14 -13.19
N ASP A 152 29.82 4.34 -12.76
CA ASP A 152 29.97 3.45 -11.59
C ASP A 152 31.05 2.37 -11.76
N ILE A 153 31.33 1.97 -13.00
CA ILE A 153 32.36 0.97 -13.33
C ILE A 153 33.72 1.64 -13.47
N ASN A 154 33.80 2.70 -14.28
CA ASN A 154 35.02 3.45 -14.55
C ASN A 154 34.69 4.92 -14.86
N ALA A 155 34.79 5.76 -13.82
CA ALA A 155 34.52 7.20 -13.90
C ALA A 155 35.52 7.94 -14.80
N GLU A 156 36.81 7.60 -14.75
CA GLU A 156 37.87 8.25 -15.54
C GLU A 156 37.60 8.10 -17.04
N LEU A 157 37.21 6.90 -17.47
CA LEU A 157 36.86 6.63 -18.87
C LEU A 157 35.65 7.46 -19.33
N VAL A 158 34.68 7.73 -18.45
CA VAL A 158 33.51 8.55 -18.77
C VAL A 158 33.91 10.02 -18.98
N GLU A 159 34.81 10.52 -18.13
CA GLU A 159 35.35 11.88 -18.23
C GLU A 159 36.22 12.06 -19.50
N ASP A 160 37.19 11.17 -19.72
CA ASP A 160 38.15 11.27 -20.84
C ASP A 160 37.48 11.19 -22.22
N ARG A 161 36.37 10.45 -22.31
CA ARG A 161 35.62 10.25 -23.56
C ARG A 161 34.56 11.32 -23.82
N GLY A 162 34.37 12.27 -22.90
CA GLY A 162 33.41 13.38 -23.06
C GLY A 162 31.94 12.97 -22.96
N PHE A 163 31.65 11.90 -22.21
CA PHE A 163 30.28 11.43 -22.03
C PHE A 163 29.47 12.34 -21.10
N LEU A 164 30.12 13.04 -20.16
CA LEU A 164 29.45 13.99 -19.28
C LEU A 164 28.89 15.19 -20.04
N GLU A 165 29.64 15.74 -20.98
CA GLU A 165 29.22 16.80 -21.88
C GLU A 165 28.06 16.34 -22.75
N SER A 166 28.18 15.12 -23.30
CA SER A 166 27.11 14.50 -24.10
C SER A 166 25.82 14.33 -23.29
N LEU A 167 25.88 13.96 -22.01
CA LEU A 167 24.72 13.89 -21.12
C LEU A 167 24.12 15.27 -20.82
N LYS A 168 24.96 16.29 -20.62
CA LYS A 168 24.51 17.67 -20.39
C LYS A 168 23.76 18.21 -21.60
N ASP A 169 24.23 17.91 -22.82
CA ASP A 169 23.56 18.27 -24.06
C ASP A 169 22.16 17.64 -24.16
N LEU A 170 21.99 16.39 -23.69
CA LEU A 170 20.70 15.70 -23.67
C LEU A 170 19.65 16.32 -22.74
N ILE A 171 20.02 17.22 -21.82
CA ILE A 171 19.02 17.99 -21.04
C ILE A 171 18.22 18.94 -21.96
N SER A 172 18.80 19.32 -23.10
CA SER A 172 18.15 20.17 -24.10
C SER A 172 17.48 19.36 -25.23
N ASP A 173 17.31 18.05 -25.06
CA ASP A 173 16.66 17.18 -26.06
C ASP A 173 15.19 17.58 -26.28
N ASN A 174 14.69 17.35 -27.49
CA ASN A 174 13.29 17.60 -27.85
C ASN A 174 12.32 16.61 -27.21
N ASN A 175 12.79 15.42 -26.80
CA ASN A 175 11.96 14.40 -26.19
C ASN A 175 12.05 14.44 -24.64
N PRO A 176 10.92 14.69 -23.94
CA PRO A 176 10.91 14.77 -22.47
C PRO A 176 11.40 13.50 -21.76
N MET A 177 11.22 12.31 -22.35
CA MET A 177 11.73 11.07 -21.74
C MET A 177 13.26 11.01 -21.77
N VAL A 178 13.91 11.55 -22.81
CA VAL A 178 15.37 11.60 -22.89
C VAL A 178 15.90 12.57 -21.84
N VAL A 179 15.29 13.76 -21.75
CA VAL A 179 15.62 14.77 -20.73
C VAL A 179 15.52 14.18 -19.33
N ALA A 180 14.41 13.52 -18.99
CA ALA A 180 14.22 12.93 -17.67
C ALA A 180 15.27 11.85 -17.31
N ASN A 181 15.64 10.98 -18.27
CA ASN A 181 16.67 9.96 -18.04
C ASN A 181 18.08 10.55 -18.00
N ALA A 182 18.35 11.62 -18.75
CA ALA A 182 19.61 12.37 -18.65
C ALA A 182 19.75 13.04 -17.28
N VAL A 183 18.68 13.63 -16.76
CA VAL A 183 18.64 14.19 -15.40
C VAL A 183 18.85 13.12 -14.35
N ALA A 184 18.18 11.97 -14.46
CA ALA A 184 18.37 10.86 -13.54
C ALA A 184 19.83 10.38 -13.54
N ALA A 185 20.42 10.18 -14.72
CA ALA A 185 21.82 9.77 -14.86
C ALA A 185 22.79 10.80 -14.26
N LEU A 186 22.57 12.09 -14.53
CA LEU A 186 23.42 13.16 -13.99
C LEU A 186 23.28 13.32 -12.47
N ALA A 187 22.08 13.14 -11.92
CA ALA A 187 21.85 13.16 -10.48
C ALA A 187 22.55 12.00 -9.77
N GLU A 188 22.50 10.78 -10.33
CA GLU A 188 23.19 9.60 -9.81
C GLU A 188 24.73 9.78 -9.89
N ILE A 189 25.25 10.25 -11.02
CA ILE A 189 26.68 10.57 -11.18
C ILE A 189 27.14 11.63 -10.17
N GLN A 190 26.30 12.65 -9.90
CA GLN A 190 26.62 13.69 -8.92
C GLN A 190 26.74 13.14 -7.49
N GLU A 191 25.96 12.11 -7.13
CA GLU A 191 26.05 11.47 -5.80
C GLU A 191 27.33 10.66 -5.64
N ASN A 192 27.82 10.05 -6.72
CA ASN A 192 29.05 9.26 -6.74
C ASN A 192 30.31 10.10 -7.00
N SER A 193 30.17 11.35 -7.45
CA SER A 193 31.29 12.25 -7.71
C SER A 193 31.66 13.11 -6.51
N SER A 194 32.96 13.41 -6.39
CA SER A 194 33.48 14.40 -5.44
C SER A 194 33.39 15.84 -5.98
N ARG A 195 33.13 16.01 -7.28
CA ARG A 195 33.05 17.31 -7.94
C ARG A 195 31.60 17.66 -8.29
N PRO A 196 31.24 18.95 -8.37
CA PRO A 196 29.96 19.36 -8.92
C PRO A 196 29.96 19.12 -10.44
N ILE A 197 29.25 18.09 -10.89
CA ILE A 197 29.05 17.73 -12.30
C ILE A 197 27.73 18.30 -12.82
N PHE A 198 26.69 18.28 -11.99
CA PHE A 198 25.33 18.67 -12.37
C PHE A 198 24.85 19.88 -11.57
N GLU A 199 24.97 21.06 -12.18
CA GLU A 199 24.45 22.31 -11.64
C GLU A 199 23.27 22.81 -12.50
N ILE A 200 22.15 23.10 -11.83
CA ILE A 200 20.94 23.58 -12.50
C ILE A 200 21.06 25.09 -12.68
N THR A 201 21.24 25.52 -13.93
CA THR A 201 21.19 26.94 -14.32
C THR A 201 19.75 27.39 -14.58
N SER A 202 19.51 28.71 -14.67
CA SER A 202 18.18 29.24 -15.04
C SER A 202 17.69 28.73 -16.41
N HIS A 203 18.61 28.52 -17.36
CA HIS A 203 18.28 27.91 -18.66
C HIS A 203 17.83 26.45 -18.50
N THR A 204 18.60 25.67 -17.74
CA THR A 204 18.29 24.27 -17.44
C THR A 204 16.95 24.15 -16.70
N LEU A 205 16.70 25.01 -15.70
CA LEU A 205 15.46 25.08 -14.95
C LEU A 205 14.24 25.24 -15.88
N SER A 206 14.29 26.19 -16.81
CA SER A 206 13.19 26.43 -17.77
C SER A 206 12.91 25.20 -18.64
N LYS A 207 13.96 24.50 -19.09
CA LYS A 207 13.83 23.26 -19.86
C LYS A 207 13.21 22.14 -19.04
N LEU A 208 13.67 21.93 -17.82
CA LEU A 208 13.15 20.91 -16.91
C LEU A 208 11.67 21.14 -16.55
N LEU A 209 11.29 22.38 -16.25
CA LEU A 209 9.89 22.75 -15.99
C LEU A 209 8.98 22.64 -17.23
N THR A 210 9.55 22.63 -18.42
CA THR A 210 8.81 22.37 -19.67
C THR A 210 8.63 20.88 -19.87
N ALA A 211 9.71 20.10 -19.72
CA ALA A 211 9.68 18.64 -19.82
C ALA A 211 8.74 17.99 -18.77
N LEU A 212 8.67 18.56 -17.56
CA LEU A 212 7.82 18.08 -16.46
C LEU A 212 6.34 17.87 -16.87
N ASN A 213 5.82 18.64 -17.83
CA ASN A 213 4.42 18.55 -18.26
C ASN A 213 4.14 17.27 -19.08
N GLU A 214 5.13 16.78 -19.81
CA GLU A 214 4.98 15.73 -20.83
C GLU A 214 5.75 14.45 -20.47
N CYS A 215 6.43 14.43 -19.32
CA CYS A 215 7.13 13.25 -18.80
C CYS A 215 6.18 12.22 -18.22
N THR A 216 6.62 10.95 -18.24
CA THR A 216 6.02 9.88 -17.43
C THR A 216 6.16 10.16 -15.94
N GLU A 217 5.43 9.44 -15.10
CA GLU A 217 5.45 9.58 -13.64
C GLU A 217 6.87 9.47 -13.08
N TRP A 218 7.64 8.47 -13.54
CA TRP A 218 9.05 8.29 -13.19
C TRP A 218 9.89 9.51 -13.57
N GLY A 219 9.71 10.01 -14.79
CA GLY A 219 10.46 11.17 -15.26
C GLY A 219 10.12 12.45 -14.50
N GLN A 220 8.85 12.62 -14.12
CA GLN A 220 8.41 13.73 -13.28
C GLN A 220 9.07 13.67 -11.89
N VAL A 221 9.14 12.49 -11.27
CA VAL A 221 9.84 12.31 -9.99
C VAL A 221 11.32 12.67 -10.12
N PHE A 222 12.04 12.14 -11.13
CA PHE A 222 13.45 12.46 -11.35
C PHE A 222 13.70 13.97 -11.54
N ILE A 223 12.84 14.63 -12.32
CA ILE A 223 12.93 16.08 -12.52
C ILE A 223 12.63 16.83 -11.22
N LEU A 224 11.57 16.48 -10.49
CA LEU A 224 11.21 17.14 -9.23
C LEU A 224 12.29 16.96 -8.16
N ASP A 225 12.87 15.78 -8.05
CA ASP A 225 13.97 15.50 -7.12
C ASP A 225 15.24 16.27 -7.49
N ALA A 226 15.59 16.36 -8.78
CA ALA A 226 16.68 17.22 -9.22
C ALA A 226 16.42 18.69 -8.90
N LEU A 227 15.21 19.18 -9.20
CA LEU A 227 14.81 20.56 -8.94
C LEU A 227 14.75 20.88 -7.44
N SER A 228 14.51 19.89 -6.57
CA SER A 228 14.52 20.07 -5.11
C SER A 228 15.88 20.50 -4.55
N ARG A 229 16.96 20.30 -5.32
CA ARG A 229 18.31 20.79 -4.97
C ARG A 229 18.56 22.22 -5.45
N TYR A 230 17.71 22.75 -6.32
CA TYR A 230 17.84 24.09 -6.85
C TYR A 230 17.24 25.12 -5.89
N LYS A 231 18.03 26.14 -5.56
CA LYS A 231 17.60 27.27 -4.74
C LYS A 231 17.32 28.47 -5.65
N ALA A 232 16.08 28.95 -5.68
CA ALA A 232 15.70 30.11 -6.47
C ALA A 232 16.52 31.36 -6.06
N ALA A 233 16.81 32.22 -7.02
CA ALA A 233 17.58 33.44 -6.79
C ALA A 233 16.79 34.49 -6.01
N ASP A 234 15.47 34.55 -6.22
CA ASP A 234 14.57 35.47 -5.55
C ASP A 234 13.16 34.87 -5.32
N ALA A 235 12.36 35.59 -4.53
CA ALA A 235 10.99 35.18 -4.20
C ALA A 235 10.08 35.04 -5.43
N ARG A 236 10.32 35.82 -6.49
CA ARG A 236 9.49 35.82 -7.70
C ARG A 236 9.79 34.60 -8.56
N GLU A 237 11.06 34.21 -8.69
CA GLU A 237 11.45 32.96 -9.33
C GLU A 237 10.91 31.76 -8.55
N ALA A 238 10.99 31.78 -7.21
CA ALA A 238 10.38 30.74 -6.36
C ALA A 238 8.87 30.61 -6.59
N GLU A 239 8.13 31.72 -6.66
CA GLU A 239 6.69 31.74 -6.96
C GLU A 239 6.40 31.15 -8.36
N ASN A 240 7.17 31.53 -9.38
CA ASN A 240 7.01 31.00 -10.74
C ASN A 240 7.25 29.49 -10.79
N ILE A 241 8.29 28.99 -10.10
CA ILE A 241 8.58 27.55 -10.03
C ILE A 241 7.41 26.82 -9.37
N VAL A 242 6.93 27.32 -8.23
CA VAL A 242 5.81 26.73 -7.51
C VAL A 242 4.54 26.71 -8.35
N GLU A 243 4.23 27.78 -9.09
CA GLU A 243 3.07 27.82 -9.98
C GLU A 243 3.15 26.73 -11.05
N ARG A 244 4.33 26.50 -11.62
CA ARG A 244 4.59 25.46 -12.63
C ARG A 244 4.52 24.03 -12.05
N VAL A 245 4.89 23.83 -10.80
CA VAL A 245 4.85 22.52 -10.12
C VAL A 245 3.46 22.22 -9.54
N THR A 246 2.66 23.23 -9.19
CA THR A 246 1.33 23.09 -8.56
C THR A 246 0.41 22.05 -9.24
N PRO A 247 0.31 21.96 -10.58
CA PRO A 247 -0.51 20.94 -11.25
C PRO A 247 -0.15 19.49 -10.89
N ARG A 248 1.09 19.23 -10.45
CA ARG A 248 1.55 17.89 -10.04
C ARG A 248 0.94 17.41 -8.72
N LEU A 249 0.38 18.33 -7.92
CA LEU A 249 -0.35 17.97 -6.70
C LEU A 249 -1.62 17.14 -6.95
N GLN A 250 -2.21 17.23 -8.16
CA GLN A 250 -3.42 16.50 -8.53
C GLN A 250 -3.12 15.15 -9.21
N HIS A 251 -1.86 14.73 -9.22
CA HIS A 251 -1.44 13.51 -9.90
C HIS A 251 -1.90 12.25 -9.14
N ALA A 252 -2.26 11.18 -9.86
CA ALA A 252 -2.74 9.93 -9.25
C ALA A 252 -1.64 9.17 -8.48
N ASN A 253 -0.39 9.25 -8.96
CA ASN A 253 0.76 8.60 -8.33
C ASN A 253 1.24 9.37 -7.09
N CYS A 254 1.28 8.68 -5.94
CA CYS A 254 1.68 9.25 -4.64
C CYS A 254 3.12 9.80 -4.63
N ALA A 255 4.05 9.17 -5.36
CA ALA A 255 5.45 9.61 -5.41
C ALA A 255 5.57 10.97 -6.11
N VAL A 256 4.80 11.21 -7.17
CA VAL A 256 4.76 12.51 -7.87
C VAL A 256 4.20 13.59 -6.94
N VAL A 257 3.10 13.29 -6.22
CA VAL A 257 2.48 14.23 -5.28
C VAL A 257 3.45 14.59 -4.15
N LEU A 258 4.08 13.60 -3.50
CA LEU A 258 5.03 13.84 -2.41
C LEU A 258 6.29 14.59 -2.88
N SER A 259 6.81 14.27 -4.07
CA SER A 259 7.94 15.00 -4.67
C SER A 259 7.58 16.45 -5.02
N ALA A 260 6.35 16.69 -5.49
CA ALA A 260 5.85 18.03 -5.73
C ALA A 260 5.67 18.81 -4.41
N VAL A 261 5.13 18.18 -3.36
CA VAL A 261 5.03 18.79 -2.02
C VAL A 261 6.40 19.13 -1.47
N LYS A 262 7.38 18.22 -1.57
CA LYS A 262 8.79 18.46 -1.20
C LYS A 262 9.34 19.70 -1.89
N MET A 263 9.22 19.77 -3.22
CA MET A 263 9.68 20.90 -4.02
C MET A 263 9.00 22.21 -3.61
N ILE A 264 7.68 22.20 -3.44
CA ILE A 264 6.92 23.39 -3.04
C ILE A 264 7.34 23.85 -1.64
N LEU A 265 7.49 22.95 -0.67
CA LEU A 265 7.88 23.29 0.69
C LEU A 265 9.26 23.97 0.75
N GLN A 266 10.24 23.48 -0.04
CA GLN A 266 11.56 24.09 -0.12
C GLN A 266 11.53 25.49 -0.73
N GLN A 267 10.79 25.69 -1.82
CA GLN A 267 10.69 27.02 -2.44
C GLN A 267 9.88 28.01 -1.60
N MET A 268 8.91 27.51 -0.82
CA MET A 268 8.09 28.33 0.09
C MET A 268 8.90 29.05 1.18
N GLU A 269 10.12 28.59 1.49
CA GLU A 269 10.99 29.28 2.46
C GLU A 269 11.54 30.61 1.93
N LEU A 270 11.56 30.78 0.61
CA LEU A 270 12.02 32.00 -0.07
C LEU A 270 10.89 32.99 -0.38
N ILE A 271 9.63 32.56 -0.25
CA ILE A 271 8.45 33.38 -0.56
C ILE A 271 8.12 34.30 0.63
N THR A 272 8.16 35.61 0.40
CA THR A 272 7.91 36.64 1.43
C THR A 272 6.43 36.90 1.68
N SER A 273 5.58 36.66 0.68
CA SER A 273 4.13 36.92 0.77
C SER A 273 3.41 35.85 1.61
N THR A 274 2.93 36.26 2.78
CA THR A 274 2.19 35.36 3.69
C THR A 274 0.86 34.88 3.10
N ASP A 275 0.22 35.66 2.24
CA ASP A 275 -1.00 35.28 1.55
C ASP A 275 -0.77 34.18 0.52
N VAL A 276 0.35 34.26 -0.23
CA VAL A 276 0.76 33.22 -1.19
C VAL A 276 1.06 31.93 -0.44
N VAL A 277 1.86 31.99 0.63
CA VAL A 277 2.17 30.84 1.50
C VAL A 277 0.88 30.19 2.03
N ARG A 278 -0.08 31.00 2.52
CA ARG A 278 -1.37 30.50 3.00
C ARG A 278 -2.17 29.81 1.90
N ASN A 279 -2.19 30.37 0.69
CA ASN A 279 -2.88 29.78 -0.46
C ASN A 279 -2.22 28.48 -0.92
N LEU A 280 -0.90 28.37 -0.86
CA LEU A 280 -0.18 27.13 -1.15
C LEU A 280 -0.48 26.03 -0.14
N CYS A 281 -0.49 26.35 1.16
CA CYS A 281 -0.93 25.40 2.19
C CYS A 281 -2.34 24.87 1.91
N LYS A 282 -3.28 25.75 1.54
CA LYS A 282 -4.66 25.35 1.15
C LYS A 282 -4.69 24.44 -0.09
N LYS A 283 -3.79 24.65 -1.06
CA LYS A 283 -3.70 23.80 -2.26
C LYS A 283 -3.06 22.43 -1.98
N MET A 284 -2.11 22.36 -1.05
CA MET A 284 -1.45 21.10 -0.66
C MET A 284 -2.29 20.23 0.27
N ALA A 285 -3.21 20.81 1.05
CA ALA A 285 -3.97 20.04 2.02
C ALA A 285 -4.87 18.95 1.38
N PRO A 286 -5.74 19.24 0.38
CA PRO A 286 -6.59 18.21 -0.23
C PRO A 286 -5.83 17.00 -0.79
N PRO A 287 -4.74 17.12 -1.56
CA PRO A 287 -4.03 15.96 -2.08
C PRO A 287 -3.33 15.15 -0.97
N LEU A 288 -2.78 15.80 0.07
CA LEU A 288 -2.24 15.08 1.23
C LEU A 288 -3.32 14.25 1.93
N VAL A 289 -4.54 14.78 2.05
CA VAL A 289 -5.69 14.05 2.61
C VAL A 289 -6.12 12.91 1.71
N THR A 290 -6.15 13.10 0.39
CA THR A 290 -6.51 12.02 -0.55
C THR A 290 -5.55 10.83 -0.45
N LEU A 291 -4.26 11.07 -0.16
CA LEU A 291 -3.30 9.98 0.08
C LEU A 291 -3.61 9.14 1.33
N LEU A 292 -4.35 9.69 2.29
CA LEU A 292 -4.83 8.93 3.47
C LEU A 292 -5.99 7.99 3.13
N SER A 293 -6.69 8.21 2.03
CA SER A 293 -7.74 7.29 1.55
C SER A 293 -7.20 6.24 0.55
N ALA A 294 -5.87 6.14 0.37
CA ALA A 294 -5.23 5.21 -0.59
C ALA A 294 -5.07 3.78 -0.01
N GLU A 295 -4.27 2.92 -0.65
CA GLU A 295 -3.94 1.58 -0.12
C GLU A 295 -3.16 1.68 1.21
N PRO A 296 -3.31 0.74 2.16
CA PRO A 296 -2.74 0.85 3.52
C PRO A 296 -1.24 1.21 3.56
N GLU A 297 -0.44 0.65 2.65
CA GLU A 297 0.97 0.96 2.49
C GLU A 297 1.24 2.42 2.08
N ILE A 298 0.41 2.98 1.20
CA ILE A 298 0.48 4.38 0.78
C ILE A 298 0.00 5.28 1.91
N GLN A 299 -1.07 4.90 2.62
CA GLN A 299 -1.55 5.62 3.79
C GLN A 299 -0.45 5.75 4.85
N TYR A 300 0.25 4.65 5.13
CA TYR A 300 1.37 4.66 6.06
C TYR A 300 2.47 5.64 5.62
N VAL A 301 2.92 5.57 4.36
CA VAL A 301 3.93 6.50 3.82
C VAL A 301 3.44 7.95 3.90
N ALA A 302 2.18 8.20 3.56
CA ALA A 302 1.57 9.52 3.61
C ALA A 302 1.51 10.06 5.05
N LEU A 303 1.06 9.26 6.01
CA LEU A 303 1.01 9.64 7.43
C LEU A 303 2.38 10.02 7.99
N ARG A 304 3.42 9.24 7.65
CA ARG A 304 4.79 9.51 8.09
C ARG A 304 5.33 10.83 7.52
N ASN A 305 5.07 11.12 6.25
CA ASN A 305 5.48 12.38 5.62
C ASN A 305 4.61 13.57 6.09
N ILE A 306 3.29 13.41 6.22
CA ILE A 306 2.39 14.43 6.76
C ILE A 306 2.79 14.82 8.18
N ASN A 307 3.24 13.87 9.00
CA ASN A 307 3.75 14.18 10.34
C ASN A 307 4.92 15.18 10.29
N LEU A 308 5.88 15.00 9.38
CA LEU A 308 6.99 15.95 9.19
C LEU A 308 6.48 17.32 8.71
N ILE A 309 5.56 17.32 7.75
CA ILE A 309 5.02 18.55 7.16
C ILE A 309 4.25 19.36 8.22
N VAL A 310 3.44 18.71 9.06
CA VAL A 310 2.69 19.35 10.15
C VAL A 310 3.63 19.89 11.24
N GLN A 311 4.78 19.25 11.50
CA GLN A 311 5.76 19.81 12.42
C GLN A 311 6.34 21.15 11.91
N ARG A 312 6.61 21.27 10.60
CA ARG A 312 7.06 22.53 9.99
C ARG A 312 5.95 23.55 9.78
N ARG A 313 4.75 23.10 9.42
CA ARG A 313 3.57 23.93 9.12
C ARG A 313 2.33 23.40 9.86
N PRO A 314 2.18 23.71 11.16
CA PRO A 314 1.09 23.17 11.98
C PRO A 314 -0.31 23.48 11.45
N THR A 315 -0.47 24.59 10.73
CA THR A 315 -1.77 25.06 10.21
C THR A 315 -2.15 24.47 8.86
N ILE A 316 -1.32 23.62 8.24
CA ILE A 316 -1.56 23.14 6.86
C ILE A 316 -2.86 22.33 6.73
N LEU A 317 -3.21 21.51 7.74
CA LEU A 317 -4.42 20.70 7.78
C LEU A 317 -5.55 21.32 8.62
N ALA A 318 -5.41 22.58 9.07
CA ALA A 318 -6.33 23.19 10.03
C ALA A 318 -7.80 23.28 9.57
N HIS A 319 -8.04 23.19 8.25
CA HIS A 319 -9.37 23.26 7.65
C HIS A 319 -9.89 21.91 7.15
N GLU A 320 -9.06 20.85 7.17
CA GLU A 320 -9.38 19.56 6.58
C GLU A 320 -9.99 18.62 7.63
N ILE A 321 -11.32 18.71 7.81
CA ILE A 321 -12.10 17.86 8.73
C ILE A 321 -11.94 16.38 8.40
N LYS A 322 -11.72 16.06 7.13
CA LYS A 322 -11.59 14.68 6.66
C LYS A 322 -10.43 13.93 7.33
N VAL A 323 -9.33 14.60 7.69
CA VAL A 323 -8.21 13.98 8.44
C VAL A 323 -8.69 13.41 9.78
N LEU A 324 -9.58 14.13 10.46
CA LEU A 324 -10.16 13.68 11.73
C LEU A 324 -11.05 12.45 11.54
N LEU A 325 -11.78 12.38 10.42
CA LEU A 325 -12.64 11.24 10.08
C LEU A 325 -11.79 10.00 9.74
N GLU A 326 -10.70 10.17 8.98
CA GLU A 326 -9.76 9.08 8.70
C GLU A 326 -9.12 8.55 10.01
N PHE A 327 -8.69 9.43 10.92
CA PHE A 327 -8.20 9.00 12.24
C PHE A 327 -9.26 8.28 13.07
N LYS A 328 -10.53 8.67 12.95
CA LYS A 328 -11.64 7.96 13.59
C LYS A 328 -11.80 6.55 13.01
N GLU A 329 -11.75 6.40 11.69
CA GLU A 329 -11.80 5.08 11.03
C GLU A 329 -10.62 4.21 11.46
N TYR A 330 -9.40 4.77 11.46
CA TYR A 330 -8.21 4.08 11.96
C TYR A 330 -8.29 3.71 13.44
N ALA A 331 -8.99 4.50 14.25
CA ALA A 331 -9.22 4.18 15.66
C ALA A 331 -10.24 3.03 15.87
N THR A 332 -10.87 2.55 14.80
CA THR A 332 -11.80 1.39 14.81
C THR A 332 -11.22 0.15 14.13
N GLU A 333 -9.94 0.19 13.75
CA GLU A 333 -9.21 -0.94 13.15
C GLU A 333 -8.88 -2.04 14.17
N VAL A 334 -8.39 -3.18 13.64
CA VAL A 334 -8.11 -4.37 14.45
C VAL A 334 -6.75 -4.31 15.17
N ASP A 335 -5.78 -3.56 14.64
CA ASP A 335 -4.43 -3.44 15.21
C ASP A 335 -4.41 -2.48 16.42
N VAL A 336 -4.17 -3.01 17.61
CA VAL A 336 -4.19 -2.26 18.88
C VAL A 336 -3.16 -1.13 18.90
N ASP A 337 -1.93 -1.39 18.45
CA ASP A 337 -0.85 -0.40 18.48
C ASP A 337 -1.11 0.74 17.49
N PHE A 338 -1.66 0.41 16.33
CA PHE A 338 -2.07 1.38 15.33
C PHE A 338 -3.24 2.24 15.82
N VAL A 339 -4.27 1.62 16.38
CA VAL A 339 -5.45 2.30 16.94
C VAL A 339 -5.03 3.28 18.03
N ARG A 340 -4.17 2.87 18.98
CA ARG A 340 -3.68 3.77 20.04
C ARG A 340 -2.97 4.99 19.47
N LYS A 341 -2.13 4.80 18.43
CA LYS A 341 -1.47 5.90 17.74
C LYS A 341 -2.46 6.83 17.05
N ALA A 342 -3.53 6.31 16.46
CA ALA A 342 -4.60 7.11 15.86
C ALA A 342 -5.35 7.94 16.91
N VAL A 343 -5.72 7.33 18.05
CA VAL A 343 -6.37 8.04 19.17
C VAL A 343 -5.47 9.14 19.74
N ARG A 344 -4.17 8.86 19.94
CA ARG A 344 -3.19 9.89 20.32
C ARG A 344 -3.09 11.01 19.28
N ALA A 345 -3.14 10.69 17.99
CA ALA A 345 -3.11 11.68 16.93
C ALA A 345 -4.34 12.62 16.97
N ILE A 346 -5.53 12.09 17.25
CA ILE A 346 -6.75 12.90 17.49
C ILE A 346 -6.53 13.86 18.65
N GLY A 347 -5.95 13.37 19.76
CA GLY A 347 -5.60 14.17 20.92
C GLY A 347 -4.66 15.34 20.62
N ARG A 348 -3.58 15.06 19.89
CA ARG A 348 -2.62 16.09 19.46
C ARG A 348 -3.27 17.11 18.55
N CYS A 349 -4.18 16.67 17.69
CA CYS A 349 -4.98 17.55 16.86
C CYS A 349 -5.78 18.54 17.72
N ALA A 350 -6.44 18.06 18.78
CA ALA A 350 -7.17 18.91 19.72
C ALA A 350 -6.26 19.92 20.44
N ILE A 351 -5.05 19.51 20.85
CA ILE A 351 -4.11 20.36 21.59
C ILE A 351 -3.50 21.45 20.69
N LYS A 352 -3.14 21.11 19.45
CA LYS A 352 -2.49 22.04 18.50
C LYS A 352 -3.47 22.92 17.72
N LEU A 353 -4.67 22.42 17.45
CA LEU A 353 -5.67 23.09 16.62
C LEU A 353 -6.93 23.38 17.46
N GLU A 354 -6.96 24.55 18.10
CA GLU A 354 -8.08 25.00 18.95
C GLU A 354 -9.45 24.88 18.24
N ARG A 355 -9.52 25.24 16.95
CA ARG A 355 -10.75 25.12 16.15
C ARG A 355 -11.24 23.69 15.92
N ALA A 356 -10.37 22.68 16.10
CA ALA A 356 -10.70 21.28 15.95
C ALA A 356 -11.00 20.59 17.28
N ALA A 357 -10.68 21.21 18.42
CA ALA A 357 -10.74 20.59 19.75
C ALA A 357 -12.13 20.03 20.09
N GLU A 358 -13.20 20.83 19.89
CA GLU A 358 -14.59 20.41 20.16
C GLU A 358 -15.00 19.16 19.36
N ARG A 359 -14.55 19.07 18.09
CA ARG A 359 -14.82 17.92 17.22
C ARG A 359 -13.98 16.70 17.62
N CYS A 360 -12.72 16.89 17.98
CA CYS A 360 -11.87 15.82 18.49
C CYS A 360 -12.49 15.18 19.73
N ILE A 361 -13.00 15.99 20.66
CA ILE A 361 -13.67 15.52 21.87
C ILE A 361 -14.94 14.75 21.52
N SER A 362 -15.75 15.26 20.59
CA SER A 362 -16.93 14.53 20.10
C SER A 362 -16.57 13.15 19.54
N VAL A 363 -15.49 13.06 18.75
CA VAL A 363 -14.99 11.78 18.21
C VAL A 363 -14.48 10.85 19.32
N LEU A 364 -13.68 11.37 20.27
CA LEU A 364 -13.18 10.56 21.39
C LEU A 364 -14.32 10.03 22.25
N LEU A 365 -15.38 10.82 22.47
CA LEU A 365 -16.59 10.37 23.15
C LEU A 365 -17.34 9.28 22.38
N GLU A 366 -17.44 9.40 21.06
CA GLU A 366 -18.01 8.34 20.23
C GLU A 366 -17.19 7.04 20.35
N LEU A 367 -15.86 7.13 20.30
CA LEU A 367 -14.96 5.98 20.47
C LEU A 367 -15.11 5.32 21.84
N ILE A 368 -15.25 6.11 22.91
CA ILE A 368 -15.52 5.60 24.27
C ILE A 368 -16.85 4.85 24.32
N LYS A 369 -17.89 5.35 23.65
CA LYS A 369 -19.20 4.69 23.58
C LYS A 369 -19.20 3.36 22.83
N ILE A 370 -18.21 3.08 21.99
CA ILE A 370 -18.03 1.76 21.35
C ILE A 370 -17.65 0.70 22.41
N LYS A 371 -17.12 1.11 23.57
CA LYS A 371 -16.73 0.25 24.70
C LYS A 371 -15.64 -0.78 24.36
N VAL A 372 -14.75 -0.44 23.42
CA VAL A 372 -13.52 -1.21 23.19
C VAL A 372 -12.49 -0.78 24.24
N ASN A 373 -12.11 -1.72 25.10
CA ASN A 373 -11.35 -1.44 26.32
C ASN A 373 -10.06 -0.61 26.07
N TYR A 374 -9.13 -1.09 25.23
CA TYR A 374 -7.88 -0.38 24.95
C TYR A 374 -8.08 1.00 24.29
N VAL A 375 -9.20 1.21 23.57
CA VAL A 375 -9.54 2.50 22.95
C VAL A 375 -10.02 3.49 24.00
N VAL A 376 -10.91 3.04 24.90
CA VAL A 376 -11.42 3.84 26.02
C VAL A 376 -10.26 4.34 26.88
N GLN A 377 -9.33 3.44 27.20
CA GLN A 377 -8.17 3.76 28.01
C GLN A 377 -7.26 4.81 27.38
N GLU A 378 -6.90 4.62 26.10
CA GLU A 378 -6.09 5.60 25.38
C GLU A 378 -6.83 6.94 25.23
N ALA A 379 -8.14 6.92 24.99
CA ALA A 379 -8.96 8.12 24.90
C ALA A 379 -8.98 8.91 26.21
N ILE A 380 -9.04 8.25 27.38
CA ILE A 380 -8.98 8.91 28.69
C ILE A 380 -7.63 9.59 28.91
N ILE A 381 -6.53 8.94 28.55
CA ILE A 381 -5.17 9.52 28.63
C ILE A 381 -5.12 10.81 27.81
N VAL A 382 -5.63 10.75 26.58
CA VAL A 382 -5.70 11.89 25.66
C VAL A 382 -6.62 13.00 26.18
N ILE A 383 -7.80 12.68 26.70
CA ILE A 383 -8.77 13.67 27.20
C ILE A 383 -8.20 14.41 28.42
N LYS A 384 -7.49 13.73 29.32
CA LYS A 384 -6.76 14.37 30.41
C LYS A 384 -5.83 15.47 29.89
N ASP A 385 -5.08 15.20 28.82
CA ASP A 385 -4.18 16.21 28.24
C ASP A 385 -4.96 17.36 27.58
N ILE A 386 -6.08 17.07 26.91
CA ILE A 386 -6.98 18.11 26.39
C ILE A 386 -7.54 18.99 27.51
N PHE A 387 -7.94 18.43 28.66
CA PHE A 387 -8.39 19.19 29.83
C PHE A 387 -7.30 20.07 30.43
N ARG A 388 -6.04 19.62 30.39
CA ARG A 388 -4.90 20.46 30.80
C ARG A 388 -4.62 21.59 29.81
N ARG A 389 -5.04 21.45 28.55
CA ARG A 389 -4.94 22.50 27.53
C ARG A 389 -6.10 23.51 27.60
N TYR A 390 -7.32 23.01 27.81
CA TYR A 390 -8.55 23.78 27.85
C TYR A 390 -9.30 23.52 29.17
N PRO A 391 -8.78 24.03 30.30
CA PRO A 391 -9.39 23.81 31.61
C PRO A 391 -10.84 24.35 31.63
N ASN A 392 -11.72 23.66 32.36
CA ASN A 392 -13.12 24.06 32.60
C ASN A 392 -13.98 24.30 31.34
N THR A 393 -13.55 23.82 30.17
CA THR A 393 -14.25 24.07 28.89
C THR A 393 -15.20 22.94 28.50
N TYR A 394 -14.81 21.70 28.80
CA TYR A 394 -15.48 20.48 28.32
C TYR A 394 -15.98 19.59 29.46
N GLU A 395 -16.40 20.20 30.57
CA GLU A 395 -16.80 19.50 31.81
C GLU A 395 -17.97 18.51 31.62
N SER A 396 -18.85 18.76 30.64
CA SER A 396 -20.04 17.94 30.38
C SER A 396 -19.73 16.48 30.04
N ILE A 397 -18.49 16.18 29.64
CA ILE A 397 -18.08 14.83 29.25
C ILE A 397 -17.66 13.97 30.45
N ILE A 398 -17.39 14.57 31.61
CA ILE A 398 -16.83 13.90 32.79
C ILE A 398 -17.72 12.76 33.26
N ALA A 399 -19.04 12.95 33.29
CA ALA A 399 -19.98 11.90 33.68
C ALA A 399 -19.84 10.63 32.83
N THR A 400 -19.70 10.79 31.50
CA THR A 400 -19.50 9.66 30.58
C THR A 400 -18.14 8.98 30.78
N LEU A 401 -17.11 9.72 31.19
CA LEU A 401 -15.80 9.14 31.53
C LEU A 401 -15.90 8.28 32.79
N CYS A 402 -16.58 8.77 33.83
CA CYS A 402 -16.79 8.05 35.09
C CYS A 402 -17.61 6.76 34.90
N GLU A 403 -18.58 6.74 33.97
CA GLU A 403 -19.33 5.51 33.61
C GLU A 403 -18.45 4.39 33.03
N SER A 404 -17.22 4.71 32.57
CA SER A 404 -16.30 3.75 31.95
C SER A 404 -15.18 3.28 32.89
N LEU A 405 -15.22 3.66 34.16
CA LEU A 405 -14.16 3.41 35.15
C LEU A 405 -13.86 1.93 35.36
N ASP A 406 -14.89 1.08 35.36
CA ASP A 406 -14.75 -0.39 35.54
C ASP A 406 -13.96 -1.09 34.43
N THR A 407 -13.73 -0.40 33.31
CA THR A 407 -12.99 -0.95 32.17
C THR A 407 -11.50 -0.64 32.18
N LEU A 408 -11.01 0.11 33.17
CA LEU A 408 -9.60 0.56 33.21
C LEU A 408 -8.69 -0.44 33.92
N ASP A 409 -7.77 -1.05 33.18
CA ASP A 409 -6.75 -1.95 33.70
C ASP A 409 -5.32 -1.36 33.57
N GLU A 410 -5.06 -0.49 32.60
CA GLU A 410 -3.74 0.10 32.40
C GLU A 410 -3.41 1.19 33.44
N PRO A 411 -2.17 1.18 33.97
CA PRO A 411 -1.74 2.16 34.98
C PRO A 411 -1.86 3.61 34.54
N GLU A 412 -1.52 3.90 33.26
CA GLU A 412 -1.53 5.27 32.73
C GLU A 412 -2.97 5.79 32.57
N ALA A 413 -3.90 4.94 32.15
CA ALA A 413 -5.31 5.27 32.01
C ALA A 413 -5.98 5.45 33.39
N LYS A 414 -5.74 4.55 34.34
CA LYS A 414 -6.19 4.68 35.74
C LYS A 414 -5.69 5.98 36.36
N ALA A 415 -4.38 6.25 36.28
CA ALA A 415 -3.81 7.50 36.78
C ALA A 415 -4.44 8.72 36.10
N SER A 416 -4.70 8.66 34.80
CA SER A 416 -5.35 9.76 34.06
C SER A 416 -6.79 9.99 34.52
N MET A 417 -7.56 8.93 34.79
CA MET A 417 -8.92 9.04 35.33
C MET A 417 -8.91 9.60 36.76
N ILE A 418 -8.07 9.07 37.64
CA ILE A 418 -7.91 9.55 39.03
C ILE A 418 -7.52 11.02 39.06
N TRP A 419 -6.67 11.45 38.12
CA TRP A 419 -6.34 12.86 37.94
C TRP A 419 -7.59 13.69 37.61
N ILE A 420 -8.42 13.25 36.66
CA ILE A 420 -9.66 13.96 36.27
C ILE A 420 -10.60 14.07 37.48
N ILE A 421 -10.80 12.98 38.22
CA ILE A 421 -11.66 12.97 39.41
C ILE A 421 -11.16 13.95 40.46
N GLY A 422 -9.86 13.96 40.77
CA GLY A 422 -9.29 14.90 41.75
C GLY A 422 -9.25 16.36 41.27
N GLU A 423 -9.08 16.60 39.97
CA GLU A 423 -9.09 17.94 39.38
C GLU A 423 -10.49 18.55 39.36
N TYR A 424 -11.52 17.75 39.08
CA TYR A 424 -12.91 18.21 38.98
C TYR A 424 -13.81 17.71 40.12
N ALA A 425 -13.21 17.38 41.27
CA ALA A 425 -13.90 16.83 42.44
C ALA A 425 -15.08 17.70 42.96
N GLU A 426 -15.04 19.01 42.73
CA GLU A 426 -16.12 19.95 43.08
C GLU A 426 -17.35 19.85 42.17
N ARG A 427 -17.18 19.31 40.95
CA ARG A 427 -18.24 19.10 39.96
C ARG A 427 -18.79 17.69 39.96
N ILE A 428 -18.02 16.72 40.45
CA ILE A 428 -18.41 15.32 40.53
C ILE A 428 -19.01 15.08 41.91
N ASP A 429 -20.31 14.78 41.97
CA ASP A 429 -21.03 14.63 43.25
C ASP A 429 -20.51 13.44 44.07
N ASN A 430 -20.35 12.27 43.45
CA ASN A 430 -19.88 11.02 44.06
C ASN A 430 -18.35 10.81 43.91
N ALA A 431 -17.55 11.88 43.92
CA ALA A 431 -16.10 11.80 43.72
C ALA A 431 -15.37 11.00 44.82
N ASP A 432 -15.89 11.06 46.05
CA ASP A 432 -15.45 10.29 47.20
C ASP A 432 -15.65 8.78 46.98
N GLU A 433 -16.86 8.35 46.61
CA GLU A 433 -17.16 6.94 46.32
C GLU A 433 -16.26 6.39 45.19
N LEU A 434 -16.07 7.17 44.12
CA LEU A 434 -15.23 6.76 42.98
C LEU A 434 -13.76 6.62 43.37
N LEU A 435 -13.19 7.56 44.14
CA LEU A 435 -11.79 7.46 44.60
C LEU A 435 -11.61 6.38 45.67
N GLU A 436 -12.63 6.11 46.50
CA GLU A 436 -12.58 5.07 47.52
C GLU A 436 -12.41 3.68 46.91
N SER A 437 -13.08 3.40 45.78
CA SER A 437 -12.90 2.14 45.04
C SER A 437 -11.45 1.85 44.63
N PHE A 438 -10.67 2.87 44.27
CA PHE A 438 -9.24 2.72 43.95
C PHE A 438 -8.36 2.63 45.21
N LEU A 439 -8.82 3.17 46.34
CA LEU A 439 -8.08 3.12 47.60
C LEU A 439 -8.12 1.72 48.23
N GLU A 440 -9.20 0.96 48.03
CA GLU A 440 -9.34 -0.42 48.50
C GLU A 440 -8.21 -1.33 47.97
N SER A 441 -7.76 -1.12 46.72
CA SER A 441 -6.66 -1.86 46.09
C SER A 441 -5.31 -1.12 46.11
N PHE A 442 -5.16 -0.04 46.89
CA PHE A 442 -3.97 0.84 46.86
C PHE A 442 -2.62 0.09 46.91
N PRO A 443 -2.39 -0.91 47.79
CA PRO A 443 -1.10 -1.60 47.86
C PRO A 443 -0.79 -2.44 46.60
N GLU A 444 -1.82 -2.87 45.89
CA GLU A 444 -1.71 -3.69 44.68
C GLU A 444 -1.49 -2.84 43.41
N GLU A 445 -1.83 -1.56 43.46
CA GLU A 445 -1.67 -0.64 42.34
C GLU A 445 -0.19 -0.22 42.13
N PRO A 446 0.21 0.06 40.88
CA PRO A 446 1.58 0.48 40.58
C PRO A 446 1.89 1.89 41.10
N PRO A 447 3.18 2.24 41.30
CA PRO A 447 3.58 3.50 41.94
C PRO A 447 3.00 4.77 41.29
N GLN A 448 2.86 4.78 39.96
CA GLN A 448 2.27 5.91 39.23
C GLN A 448 0.80 6.16 39.63
N VAL A 449 0.02 5.09 39.81
CA VAL A 449 -1.39 5.16 40.23
C VAL A 449 -1.47 5.57 41.70
N GLN A 450 -0.64 4.98 42.56
CA GLN A 450 -0.57 5.33 43.99
C GLN A 450 -0.23 6.81 44.22
N LEU A 451 0.78 7.34 43.53
CA LEU A 451 1.16 8.75 43.60
C LEU A 451 0.03 9.68 43.15
N GLN A 452 -0.69 9.27 42.10
CA GLN A 452 -1.79 10.05 41.54
C GLN A 452 -3.03 9.99 42.45
N LEU A 453 -3.30 8.85 43.08
CA LEU A 453 -4.38 8.67 44.04
C LEU A 453 -4.15 9.47 45.31
N LEU A 454 -2.93 9.41 45.89
CA LEU A 454 -2.52 10.26 47.01
C LEU A 454 -2.80 11.75 46.71
N THR A 455 -2.38 12.22 45.53
CA THR A 455 -2.59 13.61 45.12
C THR A 455 -4.08 13.94 44.93
N ALA A 456 -4.87 13.03 44.33
CA ALA A 456 -6.29 13.23 44.09
C ALA A 456 -7.10 13.27 45.39
N THR A 457 -6.81 12.38 46.35
CA THR A 457 -7.45 12.38 47.67
C THR A 457 -7.14 13.65 48.46
N VAL A 458 -5.90 14.16 48.39
CA VAL A 458 -5.55 15.45 49.01
C VAL A 458 -6.33 16.60 48.37
N LYS A 459 -6.46 16.63 47.05
CA LYS A 459 -7.27 17.65 46.35
C LYS A 459 -8.75 17.55 46.73
N LEU A 460 -9.29 16.33 46.80
CA LEU A 460 -10.69 16.10 47.18
C LEU A 460 -10.96 16.69 48.56
N PHE A 461 -10.10 16.42 49.55
CA PHE A 461 -10.24 17.00 50.90
C PHE A 461 -10.14 18.52 50.93
N LEU A 462 -9.17 19.11 50.21
CA LEU A 462 -9.00 20.56 50.15
C LEU A 462 -10.18 21.28 49.48
N LYS A 463 -10.90 20.60 48.57
CA LYS A 463 -12.09 21.11 47.88
C LYS A 463 -13.39 20.83 48.64
N LYS A 464 -13.51 19.63 49.23
CA LYS A 464 -14.68 19.11 49.96
C LYS A 464 -14.22 18.55 51.31
N PRO A 465 -14.05 19.39 52.35
CA PRO A 465 -13.62 18.95 53.68
C PRO A 465 -14.80 18.34 54.48
N THR A 466 -15.36 17.24 53.99
CA THR A 466 -16.41 16.46 54.66
C THR A 466 -15.80 15.24 55.38
N ASP A 467 -16.60 14.58 56.23
CA ASP A 467 -16.13 13.44 57.03
C ASP A 467 -15.56 12.28 56.18
N GLY A 468 -16.13 12.03 54.99
CA GLY A 468 -15.66 10.98 54.06
C GLY A 468 -14.22 11.23 53.56
N PRO A 469 -13.95 12.32 52.81
CA PRO A 469 -12.60 12.70 52.39
C PRO A 469 -11.57 12.81 53.52
N GLN A 470 -12.01 13.20 54.73
CA GLN A 470 -11.14 13.22 55.91
C GLN A 470 -10.68 11.83 56.34
N GLN A 471 -11.57 10.82 56.29
CA GLN A 471 -11.21 9.42 56.53
C GLN A 471 -10.32 8.89 55.41
N MET A 472 -10.64 9.18 54.15
CA MET A 472 -9.84 8.76 52.99
C MET A 472 -8.40 9.29 53.06
N ILE A 473 -8.19 10.53 53.52
CA ILE A 473 -6.84 11.07 53.74
C ILE A 473 -6.06 10.25 54.76
N GLN A 474 -6.68 9.87 55.88
CA GLN A 474 -6.00 9.09 56.90
C GLN A 474 -5.60 7.72 56.35
N VAL A 475 -6.49 7.07 55.60
CA VAL A 475 -6.23 5.78 54.97
C VAL A 475 -5.11 5.88 53.94
N VAL A 476 -5.17 6.82 52.99
CA VAL A 476 -4.16 6.93 51.93
C VAL A 476 -2.79 7.33 52.47
N LEU A 477 -2.73 8.21 53.49
CA LEU A 477 -1.46 8.58 54.12
C LEU A 477 -0.87 7.41 54.92
N ASN A 478 -1.70 6.63 55.62
CA ASN A 478 -1.23 5.43 56.31
C ASN A 478 -0.68 4.40 55.31
N ASN A 479 -1.44 4.09 54.25
CA ASN A 479 -1.00 3.16 53.22
C ASN A 479 0.28 3.64 52.51
N ALA A 480 0.37 4.93 52.20
CA ALA A 480 1.54 5.51 51.54
C ALA A 480 2.76 5.69 52.45
N THR A 481 2.63 5.61 53.78
CA THR A 481 3.77 5.76 54.70
C THR A 481 4.22 4.45 55.33
N VAL A 482 3.27 3.56 55.66
CA VAL A 482 3.50 2.31 56.37
C VAL A 482 3.57 1.13 55.41
N GLU A 483 2.61 1.00 54.50
CA GLU A 483 2.44 -0.19 53.66
C GLU A 483 3.25 -0.16 52.35
N THR A 484 3.75 1.02 51.93
CA THR A 484 4.53 1.14 50.68
C THR A 484 6.03 1.11 50.91
N ASP A 485 6.77 0.49 49.99
CA ASP A 485 8.24 0.49 49.96
C ASP A 485 8.84 1.58 49.07
N ASN A 486 8.01 2.32 48.31
CA ASN A 486 8.50 3.36 47.40
C ASN A 486 8.90 4.64 48.17
N PRO A 487 10.18 5.06 48.16
CA PRO A 487 10.63 6.23 48.92
C PRO A 487 10.00 7.55 48.46
N ASP A 488 9.82 7.74 47.14
CA ASP A 488 9.23 8.96 46.58
C ASP A 488 7.76 9.12 47.00
N LEU A 489 7.01 8.02 47.03
CA LEU A 489 5.61 8.00 47.48
C LEU A 489 5.53 8.33 48.98
N ARG A 490 6.37 7.69 49.79
CA ARG A 490 6.45 7.91 51.23
C ARG A 490 6.82 9.35 51.58
N ASP A 491 7.83 9.91 50.92
CA ASP A 491 8.25 11.30 51.13
C ASP A 491 7.16 12.29 50.70
N ARG A 492 6.50 12.05 49.57
CA ARG A 492 5.37 12.88 49.12
C ARG A 492 4.20 12.83 50.11
N ALA A 493 3.90 11.66 50.68
CA ALA A 493 2.89 11.51 51.72
C ALA A 493 3.25 12.29 53.00
N TYR A 494 4.51 12.24 53.45
CA TYR A 494 4.97 13.06 54.57
C TYR A 494 4.89 14.56 54.30
N ILE A 495 5.22 15.00 53.08
CA ILE A 495 5.07 16.41 52.69
C ILE A 495 3.61 16.81 52.78
N TYR A 496 2.67 16.03 52.21
CA TYR A 496 1.25 16.33 52.30
C TYR A 496 0.75 16.33 53.75
N TRP A 497 1.14 15.34 54.56
CA TRP A 497 0.75 15.28 55.96
C TRP A 497 1.23 16.53 56.73
N ARG A 498 2.50 16.91 56.57
CA ARG A 498 3.06 18.11 57.22
C ARG A 498 2.38 19.38 56.75
N LEU A 499 2.15 19.50 55.44
CA LEU A 499 1.51 20.68 54.85
C LEU A 499 0.08 20.84 55.38
N LEU A 500 -0.73 19.77 55.33
CA LEU A 500 -2.12 19.77 55.81
C LEU A 500 -2.23 19.97 57.33
N SER A 501 -1.29 19.46 58.11
CA SER A 501 -1.32 19.61 59.59
C SER A 501 -0.83 20.97 60.06
N THR A 502 0.01 21.64 59.27
CA THR A 502 0.60 22.93 59.65
C THR A 502 -0.29 24.08 59.22
N ASP A 503 -0.70 24.10 57.95
CA ASP A 503 -1.49 25.19 57.36
C ASP A 503 -2.31 24.68 56.16
N PRO A 504 -3.58 24.30 56.36
CA PRO A 504 -4.48 23.87 55.29
C PRO A 504 -4.73 24.94 54.22
N GLU A 505 -4.67 26.23 54.58
CA GLU A 505 -4.89 27.31 53.62
C GLU A 505 -3.67 27.45 52.69
N ALA A 506 -2.45 27.42 53.25
CA ALA A 506 -1.24 27.34 52.43
C ALA A 506 -1.19 26.05 51.58
N ALA A 507 -1.70 24.94 52.12
CA ALA A 507 -1.84 23.70 51.35
C ALA A 507 -2.75 23.89 50.13
N LYS A 508 -3.86 24.61 50.31
CA LYS A 508 -4.80 24.94 49.24
C LYS A 508 -4.12 25.79 48.16
N ASP A 509 -3.41 26.84 48.57
CA ASP A 509 -2.72 27.75 47.65
C ASP A 509 -1.64 27.06 46.81
N VAL A 510 -0.93 26.08 47.38
CA VAL A 510 0.14 25.33 46.70
C VAL A 510 -0.39 24.17 45.86
N VAL A 511 -1.35 23.41 46.38
CA VAL A 511 -1.82 22.17 45.73
C VAL A 511 -2.87 22.45 44.66
N LEU A 512 -3.70 23.49 44.85
CA LEU A 512 -4.76 23.88 43.92
C LEU A 512 -4.35 25.03 43.00
N THR A 513 -3.07 25.41 42.96
CA THR A 513 -2.57 26.42 42.01
C THR A 513 -2.86 25.99 40.57
N GLU A 514 -3.26 26.94 39.73
CA GLU A 514 -3.36 26.71 38.29
C GLU A 514 -2.01 26.27 37.71
N LYS A 515 -2.04 25.16 36.99
CA LYS A 515 -0.84 24.58 36.37
C LYS A 515 -0.60 25.23 35.01
N PRO A 516 0.66 25.36 34.57
CA PRO A 516 0.97 25.82 33.22
C PRO A 516 0.26 24.96 32.17
N VAL A 517 -0.31 25.64 31.18
CA VAL A 517 -0.99 25.01 30.06
C VAL A 517 0.01 24.14 29.30
N ILE A 518 -0.37 22.90 29.00
CA ILE A 518 0.53 22.00 28.25
C ILE A 518 0.73 22.47 26.79
N THR A 519 1.92 22.18 26.28
CA THR A 519 2.29 22.23 24.86
C THR A 519 2.71 20.83 24.41
N ASP A 520 2.33 20.41 23.19
CA ASP A 520 2.72 19.10 22.65
C ASP A 520 4.17 19.17 22.11
N ASP A 521 5.11 19.02 23.03
CA ASP A 521 6.56 18.97 22.75
C ASP A 521 7.10 17.53 22.73
N SER A 522 6.26 16.54 23.10
CA SER A 522 6.63 15.13 23.30
C SER A 522 7.23 14.42 22.07
N ASN A 523 6.91 14.90 20.86
CA ASN A 523 7.31 14.30 19.59
C ASN A 523 7.93 15.32 18.61
N GLN A 524 8.40 16.47 19.09
CA GLN A 524 9.09 17.41 18.21
C GLN A 524 10.47 16.84 17.84
N LEU A 525 10.69 16.68 16.54
CA LEU A 525 12.02 16.36 16.03
C LEU A 525 12.92 17.57 16.23
N ASP A 526 14.21 17.31 16.44
CA ASP A 526 15.20 18.37 16.41
C ASP A 526 15.07 19.17 15.10
N PRO A 527 15.08 20.53 15.13
CA PRO A 527 14.86 21.34 13.94
C PRO A 527 15.80 21.01 12.78
N SER A 528 17.07 20.70 13.08
CA SER A 528 18.06 20.35 12.05
C SER A 528 17.76 19.00 11.39
N LEU A 529 17.36 18.01 12.20
CA LEU A 529 16.91 16.71 11.69
C LEU A 529 15.62 16.87 10.88
N LEU A 530 14.70 17.74 11.30
CA LEU A 530 13.47 18.01 10.56
C LEU A 530 13.77 18.64 9.18
N ASP A 531 14.69 19.61 9.09
CA ASP A 531 15.14 20.19 7.81
C ASP A 531 15.69 19.12 6.85
N GLU A 532 16.53 18.24 7.37
CA GLU A 532 17.11 17.14 6.62
C GLU A 532 16.05 16.14 6.13
N LEU A 533 15.11 15.75 7.01
CA LEU A 533 14.03 14.82 6.67
C LEU A 533 13.01 15.43 5.70
N LEU A 534 12.75 16.74 5.77
CA LEU A 534 11.89 17.44 4.81
C LEU A 534 12.53 17.47 3.42
N SER A 535 13.86 17.67 3.36
CA SER A 535 14.62 17.56 2.11
C SER A 535 14.64 16.14 1.53
N ASN A 536 14.32 15.15 2.36
CA ASN A 536 14.24 13.74 2.00
C ASN A 536 12.80 13.21 1.94
N ILE A 537 11.77 14.07 1.86
CA ILE A 537 10.38 13.64 1.63
C ILE A 537 10.30 12.69 0.41
N ALA A 538 9.42 11.69 0.50
CA ALA A 538 9.25 10.61 -0.47
C ALA A 538 10.40 9.59 -0.54
N THR A 539 11.36 9.62 0.41
CA THR A 539 12.41 8.61 0.53
C THR A 539 12.23 7.74 1.78
N LEU A 540 13.02 6.66 1.90
CA LEU A 540 13.01 5.82 3.10
C LEU A 540 13.38 6.62 4.37
N SER A 541 14.29 7.60 4.26
CA SER A 541 14.71 8.43 5.38
C SER A 541 13.53 9.18 6.02
N SER A 542 12.69 9.84 5.21
CA SER A 542 11.51 10.56 5.71
C SER A 542 10.40 9.63 6.20
N VAL A 543 10.29 8.40 5.68
CA VAL A 543 9.29 7.43 6.17
C VAL A 543 9.68 6.88 7.54
N TYR A 544 10.96 6.57 7.75
CA TYR A 544 11.45 6.02 9.01
C TYR A 544 11.80 7.09 10.05
N HIS A 545 11.76 8.38 9.71
CA HIS A 545 12.18 9.51 10.58
C HIS A 545 13.61 9.34 11.09
N LYS A 546 14.52 8.90 10.21
CA LYS A 546 15.93 8.72 10.51
C LYS A 546 16.78 9.31 9.38
N PRO A 547 17.93 9.92 9.68
CA PRO A 547 18.81 10.45 8.65
C PRO A 547 19.37 9.31 7.77
N PRO A 548 19.70 9.57 6.48
CA PRO A 548 20.23 8.56 5.56
C PRO A 548 21.44 7.79 6.11
N GLU A 549 22.29 8.45 6.91
CA GLU A 549 23.50 7.87 7.52
C GLU A 549 23.17 6.74 8.51
N ALA A 550 21.97 6.76 9.10
CA ALA A 550 21.55 5.72 10.04
C ALA A 550 21.28 4.37 9.37
N PHE A 551 21.06 4.35 8.04
CA PHE A 551 20.84 3.13 7.27
C PHE A 551 22.12 2.57 6.67
N VAL A 552 23.16 3.40 6.53
CA VAL A 552 24.42 3.05 5.88
C VAL A 552 25.55 3.11 6.89
N THR A 553 25.80 1.99 7.57
CA THR A 553 27.04 1.78 8.33
C THR A 553 28.19 1.71 7.33
N ARG A 554 28.83 2.86 7.06
CA ARG A 554 29.86 3.08 6.05
C ARG A 554 30.73 1.85 5.72
N VAL A 555 30.64 1.39 4.47
CA VAL A 555 31.70 0.64 3.74
C VAL A 555 32.84 1.59 3.31
N LYS A 556 33.11 2.65 4.08
CA LYS A 556 34.28 3.53 3.85
C LYS A 556 35.51 2.96 4.55
N THR A 557 35.92 1.75 4.16
CA THR A 557 37.19 1.13 4.58
C THR A 557 37.77 0.14 3.56
N ALA A 558 37.50 0.31 2.25
CA ALA A 558 37.99 -0.62 1.24
C ALA A 558 38.74 0.00 0.04
N THR A 559 39.08 1.29 0.07
CA THR A 559 39.84 1.94 -1.03
C THR A 559 41.01 2.80 -0.58
N GLN A 560 41.65 2.45 0.54
CA GLN A 560 43.03 2.87 0.82
C GLN A 560 43.75 1.79 1.65
N ARG A 561 44.31 0.81 0.95
CA ARG A 561 45.57 0.15 1.31
C ARG A 561 46.13 -0.42 0.02
N SER A 562 46.92 0.41 -0.65
CA SER A 562 47.94 -0.05 -1.58
C SER A 562 48.80 -1.10 -0.86
N GLU A 563 48.82 -2.30 -1.42
CA GLU A 563 49.80 -3.32 -1.09
C GLU A 563 51.18 -2.78 -1.49
N ASP A 564 52.07 -2.62 -0.51
CA ASP A 564 53.51 -2.67 -0.69
C ASP A 564 54.08 -3.40 0.54
N ASP A 565 54.67 -4.56 0.25
CA ASP A 565 55.70 -5.37 0.93
C ASP A 565 55.88 -5.29 2.46
N GLU A 566 55.93 -6.47 3.12
CA GLU A 566 57.18 -7.15 3.54
C GLU A 566 56.90 -8.18 4.67
N TYR A 567 57.18 -9.47 4.41
CA TYR A 567 57.30 -10.53 5.45
C TYR A 567 58.61 -10.34 6.23
N PRO A 568 58.71 -10.68 7.54
CA PRO A 568 58.95 -12.08 7.96
C PRO A 568 58.31 -12.46 9.32
N ASP A 569 57.71 -13.62 9.46
CA ASP A 569 58.26 -14.91 9.94
C ASP A 569 57.96 -15.18 11.42
N GLY A 570 57.67 -16.43 11.71
CA GLY A 570 56.90 -16.90 12.86
C GLY A 570 57.65 -17.04 14.17
N SER A 571 56.86 -17.27 15.22
CA SER A 571 57.27 -18.10 16.37
C SER A 571 56.06 -18.47 17.22
N GLU A 572 55.93 -19.78 17.41
CA GLU A 572 54.97 -20.52 18.22
C GLU A 572 55.12 -20.30 19.73
N GLY A 573 54.07 -20.71 20.47
CA GLY A 573 54.10 -21.12 21.88
C GLY A 573 53.80 -19.98 22.87
N GLY A 574 52.93 -20.10 23.86
CA GLY A 574 52.32 -21.27 24.47
C GLY A 574 52.16 -21.02 25.97
N TYR A 575 50.91 -20.81 26.40
CA TYR A 575 50.32 -21.18 27.71
C TYR A 575 50.70 -20.45 29.02
N ALA A 576 49.65 -20.38 29.87
CA ALA A 576 49.55 -20.04 31.31
C ALA A 576 49.52 -18.54 31.65
N GLU A 577 48.62 -17.99 32.49
CA GLU A 577 47.81 -18.57 33.57
C GLU A 577 46.69 -17.56 33.96
N SER A 578 45.45 -18.03 34.19
CA SER A 578 44.36 -17.24 34.81
C SER A 578 44.50 -17.25 36.34
N PRO A 579 43.90 -16.28 37.08
CA PRO A 579 42.63 -16.63 37.73
C PRO A 579 41.59 -15.48 37.89
N ALA A 580 40.31 -15.88 37.72
CA ALA A 580 39.06 -15.56 38.46
C ALA A 580 38.71 -14.09 38.84
N ALA A 581 37.50 -13.57 38.74
CA ALA A 581 36.13 -14.12 38.65
C ALA A 581 35.20 -13.06 37.99
N GLY A 582 34.31 -13.39 37.04
CA GLY A 582 32.87 -13.71 37.24
C GLY A 582 32.02 -12.47 36.90
N VAL A 583 30.84 -12.45 36.25
CA VAL A 583 29.80 -13.37 35.74
C VAL A 583 28.98 -12.43 34.79
N ASP A 584 28.68 -12.67 33.52
CA ASP A 584 27.56 -13.45 32.96
C ASP A 584 27.60 -13.34 31.42
N GLY A 585 27.40 -14.46 30.72
CA GLY A 585 27.41 -14.56 29.27
C GLY A 585 26.02 -14.60 28.65
N VAL A 586 25.81 -13.84 27.57
CA VAL A 586 24.69 -14.02 26.65
C VAL A 586 25.26 -14.62 25.36
N ALA A 587 24.88 -15.87 25.09
CA ALA A 587 25.20 -16.58 23.85
C ALA A 587 23.98 -16.63 22.93
N SER A 588 24.23 -16.48 21.63
CA SER A 588 23.34 -16.88 20.52
C SER A 588 23.07 -18.40 20.55
N PRO A 589 22.01 -18.89 19.88
CA PRO A 589 22.30 -19.83 18.79
C PRO A 589 21.31 -19.81 17.59
N GLU A 590 21.74 -20.52 16.54
CA GLU A 590 21.08 -20.79 15.27
C GLU A 590 20.03 -21.93 15.31
N THR A 591 19.07 -21.84 14.37
CA THR A 591 18.33 -22.87 13.58
C THR A 591 18.00 -24.26 14.16
N SER A 592 16.71 -24.64 14.14
CA SER A 592 16.10 -25.57 13.14
C SER A 592 14.74 -26.16 13.56
N SER A 593 13.81 -26.22 12.58
CA SER A 593 12.79 -27.26 12.31
C SER A 593 11.74 -27.70 13.36
N GLY A 594 10.45 -27.60 12.99
CA GLY A 594 9.46 -28.67 13.25
C GLY A 594 8.07 -28.31 13.81
N SER A 595 7.09 -28.14 12.92
CA SER A 595 5.80 -28.86 12.89
C SER A 595 4.67 -28.68 13.96
N VAL A 596 3.61 -27.98 13.52
CA VAL A 596 2.14 -28.27 13.52
C VAL A 596 1.18 -28.19 14.74
N LEU A 597 0.00 -27.60 14.41
CA LEU A 597 -1.41 -27.81 14.84
C LEU A 597 -1.93 -27.01 16.07
N GLN A 598 -2.75 -25.97 15.86
CA GLN A 598 -4.25 -25.93 15.75
C GLN A 598 -4.93 -25.93 17.14
N THR A 599 -5.92 -25.08 17.50
CA THR A 599 -7.25 -24.82 16.90
C THR A 599 -8.03 -23.71 17.65
N ALA A 600 -9.03 -23.13 16.95
CA ALA A 600 -10.32 -22.56 17.44
C ALA A 600 -10.32 -21.13 18.05
N ALA A 601 -11.31 -20.25 17.82
CA ALA A 601 -12.47 -20.20 16.92
C ALA A 601 -12.99 -18.74 16.91
N ARG A 602 -13.51 -18.27 15.77
CA ARG A 602 -14.27 -17.01 15.65
C ARG A 602 -15.76 -17.28 15.89
N GLN A 603 -16.43 -16.37 16.63
CA GLN A 603 -17.89 -16.19 16.59
C GLN A 603 -18.24 -14.76 16.17
N THR A 604 -18.86 -14.68 15.00
CA THR A 604 -20.00 -13.88 14.51
C THR A 604 -20.33 -12.46 15.02
N SER A 605 -20.52 -11.58 14.02
CA SER A 605 -20.99 -10.18 13.93
C SER A 605 -22.43 -9.91 14.40
N PRO A 606 -22.91 -8.63 14.41
CA PRO A 606 -23.47 -7.95 13.21
C PRO A 606 -23.11 -6.43 13.10
N ALA A 607 -22.61 -5.94 11.96
CA ALA A 607 -23.32 -5.33 10.81
C ALA A 607 -23.76 -3.86 10.98
N GLN A 608 -23.23 -2.93 10.17
CA GLN A 608 -24.04 -1.94 9.40
C GLN A 608 -23.24 -1.01 8.45
N ALA A 609 -23.97 -0.60 7.40
CA ALA A 609 -23.89 0.65 6.63
C ALA A 609 -22.80 0.82 5.54
N THR A 610 -23.25 0.72 4.29
CA THR A 610 -22.55 1.08 3.05
C THR A 610 -22.56 2.60 2.82
N SER A 611 -21.39 3.21 2.70
CA SER A 611 -21.19 4.59 2.19
C SER A 611 -20.89 4.58 0.67
N PRO A 612 -21.17 5.68 -0.06
CA PRO A 612 -21.15 5.70 -1.52
C PRO A 612 -19.73 5.82 -2.10
N PRO A 613 -19.48 5.34 -3.34
CA PRO A 613 -18.15 5.35 -3.93
C PRO A 613 -17.73 6.75 -4.42
N ALA A 614 -16.44 7.06 -4.25
CA ALA A 614 -15.80 8.30 -4.69
C ALA A 614 -15.63 8.37 -6.23
N PRO A 615 -15.67 9.57 -6.85
CA PRO A 615 -15.63 9.72 -8.30
C PRO A 615 -14.20 9.56 -8.86
N VAL A 616 -14.11 8.89 -10.00
CA VAL A 616 -12.87 8.60 -10.75
C VAL A 616 -12.61 9.72 -11.77
N PRO A 617 -11.36 10.17 -12.01
CA PRO A 617 -11.07 11.18 -13.04
C PRO A 617 -11.39 10.70 -14.46
N ASP A 618 -12.02 11.60 -15.23
CA ASP A 618 -12.45 11.45 -16.62
C ASP A 618 -11.31 11.04 -17.58
N LEU A 619 -11.25 9.74 -17.90
CA LEU A 619 -10.29 9.11 -18.82
C LEU A 619 -10.90 8.83 -20.21
N LEU A 620 -12.00 9.50 -20.57
CA LEU A 620 -12.72 9.26 -21.82
C LEU A 620 -12.27 10.16 -22.97
N GLY A 621 -11.31 11.06 -22.73
CA GLY A 621 -10.66 11.90 -23.76
C GLY A 621 -9.46 11.23 -24.44
N ASP A 622 -8.72 10.37 -23.73
CA ASP A 622 -7.36 9.95 -24.15
C ASP A 622 -7.30 8.58 -24.87
N LEU A 623 -8.43 7.95 -25.18
CA LEU A 623 -8.48 6.58 -25.73
C LEU A 623 -9.21 6.39 -27.08
N ILE A 624 -9.68 7.46 -27.72
CA ILE A 624 -10.34 7.39 -29.06
C ILE A 624 -9.33 7.58 -30.20
N GLY A 625 -8.10 7.10 -30.01
CA GLY A 625 -6.99 7.38 -30.92
C GLY A 625 -6.18 6.16 -31.33
N LEU A 626 -6.74 4.95 -31.38
CA LEU A 626 -6.07 3.80 -31.97
C LEU A 626 -7.08 2.87 -32.66
N ASP A 627 -6.98 2.82 -33.98
CA ASP A 627 -7.71 1.94 -34.87
C ASP A 627 -7.60 0.47 -34.44
N ASN A 628 -8.74 -0.19 -34.26
CA ASN A 628 -8.79 -1.65 -34.24
C ASN A 628 -9.94 -2.13 -35.13
N SER A 629 -9.60 -2.40 -36.39
CA SER A 629 -10.49 -2.98 -37.38
C SER A 629 -10.69 -4.47 -37.08
N ALA A 630 -11.80 -4.83 -36.46
CA ALA A 630 -12.31 -6.20 -36.46
C ALA A 630 -13.79 -6.18 -36.84
N ILE A 631 -14.07 -6.55 -38.09
CA ILE A 631 -15.40 -6.71 -38.64
C ILE A 631 -16.02 -7.98 -38.04
N VAL A 632 -17.12 -7.84 -37.29
CA VAL A 632 -18.01 -8.94 -36.92
C VAL A 632 -19.40 -8.63 -37.51
N PRO A 633 -20.11 -9.60 -38.13
CA PRO A 633 -21.30 -9.31 -38.90
C PRO A 633 -22.45 -8.78 -38.04
N VAL A 634 -23.15 -7.78 -38.58
CA VAL A 634 -24.36 -7.18 -38.03
C VAL A 634 -25.54 -8.06 -38.40
N ASP A 635 -26.15 -8.71 -37.41
CA ASP A 635 -27.59 -8.98 -37.34
C ASP A 635 -27.92 -9.62 -35.99
N GLN A 636 -28.59 -8.88 -35.10
CA GLN A 636 -29.46 -9.49 -34.10
C GLN A 636 -30.55 -8.50 -33.61
N PRO A 637 -31.78 -8.97 -33.36
CA PRO A 637 -32.95 -8.12 -33.12
C PRO A 637 -32.99 -7.59 -31.69
N SER A 638 -33.55 -6.40 -31.52
CA SER A 638 -33.94 -5.85 -30.21
C SER A 638 -35.09 -6.67 -29.61
N GLU A 639 -34.80 -7.62 -28.70
CA GLU A 639 -35.82 -8.28 -27.89
C GLU A 639 -36.18 -7.44 -26.66
N SER A 640 -37.48 -7.24 -26.45
CA SER A 640 -38.06 -6.61 -25.27
C SER A 640 -38.55 -7.67 -24.27
N ALA A 641 -38.35 -7.39 -22.98
CA ALA A 641 -38.76 -8.16 -21.79
C ALA A 641 -37.86 -9.34 -21.34
N GLY A 642 -36.66 -9.02 -20.84
CA GLY A 642 -35.95 -9.90 -19.89
C GLY A 642 -36.28 -9.56 -18.42
N PRO A 643 -35.82 -10.36 -17.44
CA PRO A 643 -36.07 -10.15 -16.01
C PRO A 643 -35.62 -8.75 -15.54
N PRO A 644 -36.19 -8.22 -14.44
CA PRO A 644 -35.80 -6.91 -13.91
C PRO A 644 -34.31 -6.90 -13.55
N LEU A 645 -33.56 -5.98 -14.16
CA LEU A 645 -32.13 -5.80 -13.91
C LEU A 645 -31.94 -4.95 -12.62
N PRO A 646 -30.89 -5.21 -11.82
CA PRO A 646 -30.59 -4.38 -10.67
C PRO A 646 -30.17 -2.98 -11.11
N VAL A 647 -30.69 -1.96 -10.43
CA VAL A 647 -30.38 -0.55 -10.71
C VAL A 647 -28.99 -0.23 -10.17
N LEU A 648 -28.08 0.18 -11.04
CA LEU A 648 -26.68 0.52 -10.72
C LEU A 648 -26.44 2.03 -10.66
N LEU A 649 -27.13 2.79 -11.53
CA LEU A 649 -27.18 4.24 -11.49
C LEU A 649 -28.64 4.69 -11.38
N PRO A 650 -29.09 5.16 -10.22
CA PRO A 650 -30.44 5.74 -10.07
C PRO A 650 -30.62 7.04 -10.86
N ALA A 651 -31.83 7.29 -11.36
CA ALA A 651 -32.16 8.52 -12.09
C ALA A 651 -31.88 9.82 -11.30
N SER A 652 -32.04 9.77 -9.97
CA SER A 652 -31.78 10.91 -9.08
C SER A 652 -30.31 11.33 -9.07
N THR A 653 -29.40 10.38 -9.16
CA THR A 653 -27.95 10.62 -9.20
C THR A 653 -27.45 10.83 -10.62
N GLY A 654 -28.06 10.19 -11.63
CA GLY A 654 -27.67 10.28 -13.04
C GLY A 654 -28.30 11.43 -13.83
N GLN A 655 -28.80 12.49 -13.16
CA GLN A 655 -29.49 13.63 -13.79
C GLN A 655 -30.60 13.21 -14.78
N GLY A 656 -31.42 12.24 -14.38
CA GLY A 656 -32.48 11.67 -15.20
C GLY A 656 -32.09 10.41 -15.98
N LEU A 657 -30.81 10.11 -16.16
CA LEU A 657 -30.39 8.81 -16.71
C LEU A 657 -30.40 7.74 -15.61
N GLN A 658 -31.13 6.65 -15.83
CA GLN A 658 -31.07 5.45 -15.00
C GLN A 658 -30.43 4.30 -15.78
N ILE A 659 -29.51 3.58 -15.12
CA ILE A 659 -28.80 2.43 -15.70
C ILE A 659 -29.01 1.23 -14.79
N SER A 660 -29.51 0.14 -15.37
CA SER A 660 -29.65 -1.16 -14.70
C SER A 660 -28.90 -2.20 -15.51
N ALA A 661 -28.04 -3.01 -14.88
CA ALA A 661 -27.24 -3.99 -15.64
C ALA A 661 -26.91 -5.25 -14.86
N GLN A 662 -26.57 -6.31 -15.58
CA GLN A 662 -26.08 -7.56 -15.00
C GLN A 662 -25.23 -8.33 -16.04
N LEU A 663 -24.22 -9.06 -15.57
CA LEU A 663 -23.54 -10.06 -16.41
C LEU A 663 -24.41 -11.29 -16.60
N ILE A 664 -24.55 -11.71 -17.86
CA ILE A 664 -25.23 -12.93 -18.25
C ILE A 664 -24.31 -13.77 -19.13
N ARG A 665 -24.49 -15.08 -19.11
CA ARG A 665 -23.84 -16.00 -20.04
C ARG A 665 -24.89 -16.56 -20.98
N HIS A 666 -24.62 -16.49 -22.29
CA HIS A 666 -25.48 -17.04 -23.32
C HIS A 666 -24.61 -17.62 -24.45
N ASP A 667 -24.92 -18.83 -24.91
CA ASP A 667 -24.20 -19.52 -26.00
C ASP A 667 -22.67 -19.50 -25.88
N GLY A 668 -22.15 -19.75 -24.67
CA GLY A 668 -20.71 -19.83 -24.42
C GLY A 668 -19.99 -18.48 -24.28
N GLN A 669 -20.68 -17.36 -24.49
CA GLN A 669 -20.15 -16.00 -24.37
C GLN A 669 -20.76 -15.26 -23.17
N ILE A 670 -19.96 -14.39 -22.54
CA ILE A 670 -20.43 -13.51 -21.47
C ILE A 670 -20.85 -12.18 -22.09
N PHE A 671 -22.04 -11.71 -21.74
CA PHE A 671 -22.58 -10.41 -22.13
C PHE A 671 -22.86 -9.57 -20.89
N TYR A 672 -22.72 -8.26 -21.04
CA TYR A 672 -23.21 -7.29 -20.09
C TYR A 672 -24.56 -6.79 -20.58
N SER A 673 -25.64 -7.25 -19.94
CA SER A 673 -27.00 -6.85 -20.27
C SER A 673 -27.32 -5.55 -19.57
N ILE A 674 -27.50 -4.47 -20.34
CA ILE A 674 -27.70 -3.11 -19.81
C ILE A 674 -29.04 -2.56 -20.28
N LEU A 675 -29.80 -1.96 -19.38
CA LEU A 675 -30.99 -1.18 -19.65
C LEU A 675 -30.72 0.28 -19.29
N PHE A 676 -30.89 1.16 -20.27
CA PHE A 676 -30.83 2.61 -20.11
C PHE A 676 -32.24 3.18 -20.13
N GLU A 677 -32.58 4.02 -19.14
CA GLU A 677 -33.87 4.70 -19.07
C GLU A 677 -33.65 6.21 -18.99
N ASN A 678 -34.22 6.95 -19.94
CA ASN A 678 -34.10 8.39 -20.01
C ASN A 678 -35.29 9.07 -19.32
N ASN A 679 -35.12 9.44 -18.06
CA ASN A 679 -36.07 10.25 -17.28
C ASN A 679 -35.73 11.76 -17.31
N SER A 680 -34.78 12.18 -18.15
CA SER A 680 -34.44 13.58 -18.34
C SER A 680 -35.39 14.26 -19.34
N GLN A 681 -35.26 15.58 -19.50
CA GLN A 681 -36.02 16.37 -20.48
C GLN A 681 -35.30 16.52 -21.83
N MET A 682 -34.14 15.87 -22.00
CA MET A 682 -33.29 15.99 -23.20
C MET A 682 -33.12 14.63 -23.89
N LEU A 683 -32.88 14.65 -25.21
CA LEU A 683 -32.49 13.46 -25.96
C LEU A 683 -31.08 13.04 -25.55
N LEU A 684 -30.88 11.74 -25.30
CA LEU A 684 -29.57 11.17 -24.96
C LEU A 684 -29.10 10.25 -26.07
N ASP A 685 -27.91 10.52 -26.62
CA ASP A 685 -27.29 9.70 -27.67
C ASP A 685 -25.76 9.60 -27.53
N GLY A 686 -25.12 8.80 -28.38
CA GLY A 686 -23.66 8.65 -28.37
C GLY A 686 -23.12 7.95 -27.12
N PHE A 687 -23.85 6.96 -26.59
CA PHE A 687 -23.44 6.22 -25.40
C PHE A 687 -22.10 5.49 -25.62
N MET A 688 -21.16 5.69 -24.69
CA MET A 688 -19.88 5.00 -24.62
C MET A 688 -19.71 4.42 -23.22
N ILE A 689 -19.04 3.27 -23.13
CA ILE A 689 -18.82 2.55 -21.87
C ILE A 689 -17.36 2.12 -21.75
N GLN A 690 -16.83 2.17 -20.54
CA GLN A 690 -15.51 1.67 -20.20
C GLN A 690 -15.57 0.91 -18.86
N PHE A 691 -14.76 -0.13 -18.76
CA PHE A 691 -14.58 -0.92 -17.54
C PHE A 691 -13.18 -0.66 -17.00
N ASN A 692 -13.07 -0.37 -15.70
CA ASN A 692 -11.77 -0.27 -15.05
C ASN A 692 -11.11 -1.66 -14.93
N LYS A 693 -9.82 -1.66 -14.57
CA LYS A 693 -9.10 -2.91 -14.27
C LYS A 693 -9.85 -3.71 -13.20
N ASN A 694 -10.07 -5.00 -13.44
CA ASN A 694 -10.85 -5.86 -12.56
C ASN A 694 -10.29 -7.29 -12.50
N SER A 695 -10.74 -8.05 -11.50
CA SER A 695 -10.21 -9.37 -11.12
C SER A 695 -10.26 -10.41 -12.25
N PHE A 696 -11.22 -10.28 -13.17
CA PHE A 696 -11.45 -11.23 -14.27
C PHE A 696 -10.94 -10.68 -15.62
N GLY A 697 -10.38 -9.47 -15.62
CA GLY A 697 -9.93 -8.78 -16.83
C GLY A 697 -11.06 -8.50 -17.83
N LEU A 698 -12.29 -8.31 -17.35
CA LEU A 698 -13.46 -7.96 -18.15
C LEU A 698 -13.23 -6.64 -18.89
N ALA A 699 -13.49 -6.65 -20.19
CA ALA A 699 -13.57 -5.44 -21.02
C ALA A 699 -14.65 -5.62 -22.10
N SER A 700 -15.07 -4.50 -22.71
CA SER A 700 -15.99 -4.51 -23.85
C SER A 700 -15.31 -5.13 -25.08
N ALA A 701 -15.97 -6.08 -25.74
CA ALA A 701 -15.46 -6.67 -26.99
C ALA A 701 -15.59 -5.73 -28.20
N GLY A 702 -16.43 -4.70 -28.10
CA GLY A 702 -16.72 -3.74 -29.16
C GLY A 702 -17.46 -2.50 -28.63
N PRO A 703 -17.84 -1.57 -29.52
CA PRO A 703 -18.54 -0.35 -29.12
C PRO A 703 -19.93 -0.65 -28.56
N LEU A 704 -20.38 0.19 -27.62
CA LEU A 704 -21.71 0.10 -27.05
C LEU A 704 -22.76 0.52 -28.09
N GLN A 705 -23.69 -0.36 -28.42
CA GLN A 705 -24.77 -0.07 -29.35
C GLN A 705 -26.06 0.22 -28.59
N VAL A 706 -26.38 1.51 -28.44
CA VAL A 706 -27.61 1.99 -27.82
C VAL A 706 -28.26 3.01 -28.77
N PRO A 707 -29.53 2.83 -29.15
CA PRO A 707 -30.22 3.81 -29.98
C PRO A 707 -30.44 5.12 -29.21
N PRO A 708 -30.57 6.27 -29.90
CA PRO A 708 -30.91 7.55 -29.25
C PRO A 708 -32.18 7.43 -28.40
N LEU A 709 -32.10 7.83 -27.14
CA LEU A 709 -33.20 7.74 -26.18
C LEU A 709 -33.89 9.09 -26.03
N GLN A 710 -35.15 9.14 -26.43
CA GLN A 710 -36.04 10.29 -26.21
C GLN A 710 -36.43 10.39 -24.70
N PRO A 711 -36.81 11.59 -24.21
CA PRO A 711 -37.38 11.74 -22.88
C PRO A 711 -38.52 10.75 -22.61
N GLY A 712 -38.45 10.02 -21.50
CA GLY A 712 -39.41 9.00 -21.08
C GLY A 712 -39.26 7.63 -21.77
N THR A 713 -38.23 7.41 -22.59
CA THR A 713 -38.01 6.14 -23.29
C THR A 713 -36.85 5.34 -22.69
N SER A 714 -36.79 4.05 -23.00
CA SER A 714 -35.73 3.15 -22.55
C SER A 714 -35.18 2.31 -23.69
N GLY A 715 -33.92 1.87 -23.55
CA GLY A 715 -33.24 1.01 -24.51
C GLY A 715 -32.41 -0.05 -23.80
N ARG A 716 -32.60 -1.32 -24.18
CA ARG A 716 -31.83 -2.45 -23.67
C ARG A 716 -30.80 -2.89 -24.72
N THR A 717 -29.59 -3.20 -24.27
CA THR A 717 -28.51 -3.70 -25.13
C THR A 717 -27.74 -4.83 -24.45
N LEU A 718 -27.15 -5.71 -25.26
CA LEU A 718 -26.26 -6.78 -24.81
C LEU A 718 -24.86 -6.47 -25.33
N LEU A 719 -23.97 -6.07 -24.42
CA LEU A 719 -22.59 -5.78 -24.76
C LEU A 719 -21.75 -7.06 -24.63
N PRO A 720 -21.14 -7.59 -25.70
CA PRO A 720 -20.28 -8.76 -25.58
C PRO A 720 -19.02 -8.43 -24.79
N MET A 721 -18.63 -9.31 -23.87
CA MET A 721 -17.49 -9.10 -22.97
C MET A 721 -16.31 -10.00 -23.36
N VAL A 722 -15.11 -9.46 -23.27
CA VAL A 722 -13.85 -10.22 -23.32
C VAL A 722 -13.26 -10.36 -21.92
N LEU A 723 -12.54 -11.46 -21.71
CA LEU A 723 -11.90 -11.79 -20.44
C LEU A 723 -10.39 -11.60 -20.53
N PHE A 724 -9.73 -11.43 -19.38
CA PHE A 724 -8.28 -11.38 -19.23
C PHE A 724 -7.54 -10.25 -19.96
N GLN A 725 -8.22 -9.19 -20.41
CA GLN A 725 -7.56 -8.05 -21.04
C GLN A 725 -7.21 -6.95 -20.03
N ASN A 726 -8.15 -6.60 -19.15
CA ASN A 726 -8.00 -5.47 -18.23
C ASN A 726 -7.85 -5.91 -16.77
N MET A 727 -6.84 -6.74 -16.48
CA MET A 727 -6.72 -7.42 -15.19
C MET A 727 -6.12 -6.50 -14.11
N SER A 728 -6.67 -6.52 -12.90
CA SER A 728 -6.09 -5.85 -11.72
C SER A 728 -5.04 -6.72 -11.02
N THR A 729 -4.08 -6.08 -10.36
CA THR A 729 -3.08 -6.72 -9.49
C THR A 729 -3.52 -6.55 -8.04
N GLY A 730 -4.34 -7.47 -7.53
CA GLY A 730 -4.87 -7.43 -6.17
C GLY A 730 -5.71 -8.68 -5.87
N PRO A 731 -6.22 -8.85 -4.63
CA PRO A 731 -7.06 -9.98 -4.28
C PRO A 731 -8.35 -9.99 -5.14
N PRO A 732 -8.92 -11.18 -5.46
CA PRO A 732 -10.12 -11.26 -6.26
C PRO A 732 -11.30 -10.52 -5.62
N SER A 733 -11.85 -9.56 -6.34
CA SER A 733 -13.03 -8.76 -5.98
C SER A 733 -14.19 -8.97 -6.95
N SER A 734 -15.43 -8.97 -6.44
CA SER A 734 -16.68 -8.95 -7.20
C SER A 734 -17.13 -7.54 -7.61
N LEU A 735 -16.40 -6.48 -7.23
CA LEU A 735 -16.75 -5.11 -7.61
C LEU A 735 -16.19 -4.78 -8.99
N LEU A 736 -17.07 -4.49 -9.93
CA LEU A 736 -16.79 -4.02 -11.28
C LEU A 736 -17.09 -2.52 -11.37
N GLN A 737 -16.06 -1.72 -11.56
CA GLN A 737 -16.19 -0.27 -11.78
C GLN A 737 -16.44 0.01 -13.25
N VAL A 738 -17.53 0.74 -13.52
CA VAL A 738 -18.00 1.04 -14.87
C VAL A 738 -18.17 2.55 -15.04
N ALA A 739 -17.72 3.07 -16.18
CA ALA A 739 -17.90 4.44 -16.60
C ALA A 739 -18.78 4.48 -17.86
N VAL A 740 -19.82 5.30 -17.86
CA VAL A 740 -20.68 5.54 -19.03
C VAL A 740 -20.73 7.03 -19.33
N LYS A 741 -20.55 7.41 -20.59
CA LYS A 741 -20.83 8.77 -21.07
C LYS A 741 -21.81 8.77 -22.23
N ASN A 742 -22.46 9.91 -22.43
CA ASN A 742 -23.23 10.23 -23.63
C ASN A 742 -22.84 11.64 -24.10
N ASN A 743 -23.40 12.12 -25.21
CA ASN A 743 -23.01 13.41 -25.79
C ASN A 743 -23.50 14.63 -24.98
N GLN A 744 -24.54 14.47 -24.16
CA GLN A 744 -25.23 15.59 -23.49
C GLN A 744 -24.91 15.71 -22.00
N GLN A 745 -24.39 14.66 -21.36
CA GLN A 745 -24.18 14.57 -19.92
C GLN A 745 -22.71 14.22 -19.59
N PRO A 746 -22.24 14.55 -18.37
CA PRO A 746 -20.91 14.14 -17.91
C PRO A 746 -20.77 12.62 -17.83
N VAL A 747 -19.54 12.15 -17.65
CA VAL A 747 -19.25 10.75 -17.39
C VAL A 747 -19.84 10.32 -16.04
N TRP A 748 -20.60 9.24 -16.06
CA TRP A 748 -21.16 8.60 -14.88
C TRP A 748 -20.33 7.39 -14.48
N TYR A 749 -19.86 7.38 -13.23
CA TYR A 749 -19.18 6.24 -12.63
C TYR A 749 -20.12 5.53 -11.67
N PHE A 750 -20.19 4.21 -11.78
CA PHE A 750 -20.95 3.37 -10.87
C PHE A 750 -20.25 2.02 -10.65
N ASN A 751 -20.59 1.37 -9.53
CA ASN A 751 -20.07 0.06 -9.18
C ASN A 751 -21.16 -1.00 -9.41
N ASP A 752 -20.79 -2.06 -10.10
CA ASP A 752 -21.60 -3.27 -10.22
C ASP A 752 -20.99 -4.38 -9.38
N LYS A 753 -21.80 -5.06 -8.58
CA LYS A 753 -21.37 -6.21 -7.79
C LYS A 753 -21.69 -7.49 -8.56
N ILE A 754 -20.70 -7.98 -9.29
CA ILE A 754 -20.87 -9.10 -10.22
C ILE A 754 -20.82 -10.46 -9.53
N SER A 755 -21.64 -11.39 -10.01
CA SER A 755 -21.66 -12.78 -9.54
C SER A 755 -20.63 -13.63 -10.29
N LEU A 756 -20.11 -14.67 -9.62
CA LEU A 756 -19.24 -15.67 -10.26
C LEU A 756 -20.01 -16.64 -11.19
N LEU A 757 -21.34 -16.74 -11.07
CA LEU A 757 -22.14 -17.72 -11.82
C LEU A 757 -21.96 -17.65 -13.35
N PRO A 758 -21.96 -16.47 -14.02
CA PRO A 758 -21.79 -16.37 -15.47
C PRO A 758 -20.40 -16.82 -15.98
N PHE A 759 -19.44 -17.04 -15.08
CA PHE A 759 -18.11 -17.54 -15.44
C PHE A 759 -18.05 -19.06 -15.52
N PHE A 760 -19.05 -19.79 -15.01
CA PHE A 760 -19.03 -21.24 -15.13
C PHE A 760 -19.28 -21.69 -16.57
N THR A 761 -18.38 -22.51 -17.08
CA THR A 761 -18.35 -22.94 -18.48
C THR A 761 -18.98 -24.31 -18.68
N GLU A 762 -19.44 -24.56 -19.90
CA GLU A 762 -20.15 -25.78 -20.30
C GLU A 762 -19.23 -27.03 -20.24
N ASP A 763 -17.91 -26.84 -20.36
CA ASP A 763 -16.89 -27.88 -20.21
C ASP A 763 -16.55 -28.22 -18.73
N GLY A 764 -17.31 -27.65 -17.79
CA GLY A 764 -17.21 -27.92 -16.35
C GLY A 764 -17.72 -29.30 -15.91
N ARG A 765 -18.36 -30.04 -16.80
CA ARG A 765 -18.91 -31.38 -16.51
C ARG A 765 -17.78 -32.39 -16.31
N MET A 766 -17.82 -33.12 -15.19
CA MET A 766 -16.85 -34.15 -14.86
C MET A 766 -17.53 -35.51 -14.63
N GLU A 767 -16.83 -36.59 -14.94
CA GLU A 767 -17.23 -37.92 -14.50
C GLU A 767 -16.80 -38.17 -13.04
N ARG A 768 -17.48 -39.09 -12.35
CA ARG A 768 -17.18 -39.41 -10.94
C ARG A 768 -15.74 -39.84 -10.71
N ALA A 769 -15.15 -40.61 -11.64
CA ALA A 769 -13.76 -41.04 -11.55
C ALA A 769 -12.79 -39.85 -11.62
N SER A 770 -12.97 -38.97 -12.62
CA SER A 770 -12.17 -37.76 -12.80
C SER A 770 -12.34 -36.76 -11.66
N PHE A 771 -13.55 -36.66 -11.09
CA PHE A 771 -13.81 -35.84 -9.90
C PHE A 771 -12.97 -36.31 -8.71
N LEU A 772 -12.97 -37.62 -8.42
CA LEU A 772 -12.20 -38.19 -7.32
C LEU A 772 -10.68 -38.08 -7.55
N GLU A 773 -10.22 -38.26 -8.78
CA GLU A 773 -8.82 -38.08 -9.15
C GLU A 773 -8.37 -36.63 -8.96
N THR A 774 -9.17 -35.66 -9.44
CA THR A 774 -8.88 -34.22 -9.29
C THR A 774 -8.99 -33.78 -7.82
N TRP A 775 -9.93 -34.33 -7.05
CA TRP A 775 -10.06 -34.05 -5.63
C TRP A 775 -8.83 -34.48 -4.84
N ARG A 776 -8.26 -35.64 -5.18
CA ARG A 776 -7.05 -36.19 -4.53
C ARG A 776 -5.77 -35.50 -4.98
N SER A 777 -5.74 -34.94 -6.19
CA SER A 777 -4.54 -34.27 -6.71
C SER A 777 -4.35 -32.86 -6.14
N LEU A 778 -5.42 -32.22 -5.64
CA LEU A 778 -5.34 -30.91 -5.01
C LEU A 778 -4.97 -31.02 -3.52
N PRO A 779 -4.03 -30.20 -3.01
CA PRO A 779 -3.71 -30.13 -1.59
C PRO A 779 -4.91 -29.74 -0.73
N ASP A 780 -4.92 -30.13 0.55
CA ASP A 780 -6.02 -29.78 1.47
C ASP A 780 -6.05 -28.28 1.83
N THR A 781 -4.92 -27.56 1.66
CA THR A 781 -4.87 -26.10 1.77
C THR A 781 -5.74 -25.37 0.74
N ASN A 782 -6.16 -26.06 -0.32
CA ASN A 782 -7.00 -25.54 -1.40
C ASN A 782 -8.50 -25.79 -1.16
N GLU A 783 -8.83 -26.47 -0.07
CA GLU A 783 -10.20 -26.71 0.35
C GLU A 783 -10.63 -25.63 1.35
N VAL A 784 -11.66 -24.87 0.98
CA VAL A 784 -12.25 -23.84 1.83
C VAL A 784 -13.69 -24.24 2.11
N SER A 785 -14.14 -24.04 3.36
CA SER A 785 -15.51 -24.32 3.78
C SER A 785 -16.16 -23.08 4.40
N LYS A 786 -17.46 -22.89 4.17
CA LYS A 786 -18.26 -21.82 4.77
C LYS A 786 -19.68 -22.31 5.07
N ASP A 787 -20.19 -21.97 6.25
CA ASP A 787 -21.59 -22.18 6.61
C ASP A 787 -22.46 -21.04 6.05
N LEU A 788 -23.56 -21.40 5.39
CA LEU A 788 -24.54 -20.49 4.80
C LEU A 788 -25.85 -20.57 5.60
N PRO A 789 -25.96 -19.84 6.73
CA PRO A 789 -27.10 -19.96 7.65
C PRO A 789 -28.42 -19.45 7.04
N GLY A 790 -28.34 -18.52 6.07
CA GLY A 790 -29.51 -17.94 5.41
C GLY A 790 -30.04 -18.72 4.21
N ALA A 791 -29.46 -19.87 3.86
CA ALA A 791 -29.90 -20.71 2.74
C ALA A 791 -30.84 -21.82 3.23
N VAL A 792 -31.97 -22.02 2.55
CA VAL A 792 -32.96 -23.07 2.87
C VAL A 792 -33.24 -23.89 1.61
N VAL A 793 -32.87 -25.16 1.62
CA VAL A 793 -33.17 -26.06 0.50
C VAL A 793 -34.48 -26.77 0.77
N THR A 794 -35.53 -26.38 0.04
CA THR A 794 -36.89 -26.94 0.15
C THR A 794 -37.06 -28.21 -0.67
N SER A 795 -36.39 -28.32 -1.82
CA SER A 795 -36.39 -29.49 -2.68
C SER A 795 -34.99 -29.75 -3.27
N ALA A 796 -34.51 -30.98 -3.13
CA ALA A 796 -33.24 -31.41 -3.70
C ALA A 796 -33.27 -31.35 -5.24
N GLU A 797 -34.35 -31.80 -5.87
CA GLU A 797 -34.50 -31.82 -7.33
C GLU A 797 -34.50 -30.40 -7.91
N ALA A 798 -35.27 -29.49 -7.30
CA ALA A 798 -35.28 -28.08 -7.74
C ALA A 798 -33.91 -27.40 -7.59
N THR A 799 -33.14 -27.79 -6.57
CA THR A 799 -31.78 -27.28 -6.37
C THR A 799 -30.82 -27.81 -7.43
N LEU A 800 -30.94 -29.09 -7.80
CA LEU A 800 -30.14 -29.68 -8.88
C LEU A 800 -30.42 -29.00 -10.22
N ASP A 801 -31.69 -28.77 -10.56
CA ASP A 801 -32.09 -28.11 -11.80
C ASP A 801 -31.58 -26.65 -11.84
N ARG A 802 -31.69 -25.95 -10.72
CA ARG A 802 -31.21 -24.57 -10.61
C ARG A 802 -29.69 -24.48 -10.70
N MET A 803 -28.96 -25.41 -10.10
CA MET A 803 -27.50 -25.48 -10.21
C MET A 803 -27.06 -25.81 -11.64
N ALA A 804 -27.75 -26.73 -12.30
CA ALA A 804 -27.48 -27.07 -13.70
C ALA A 804 -27.66 -25.88 -14.64
N ALA A 805 -28.64 -24.99 -14.38
CA ALA A 805 -28.87 -23.77 -15.16
C ALA A 805 -27.68 -22.78 -15.17
N PHE A 806 -26.76 -22.89 -14.19
CA PHE A 806 -25.55 -22.07 -14.09
C PHE A 806 -24.27 -22.90 -14.28
N ASN A 807 -24.33 -24.01 -15.03
CA ASN A 807 -23.17 -24.86 -15.32
C ASN A 807 -22.48 -25.45 -14.06
N LEU A 808 -23.25 -25.67 -12.99
CA LEU A 808 -22.82 -26.46 -11.82
C LEU A 808 -23.34 -27.88 -11.99
N PHE A 809 -22.46 -28.81 -12.32
CA PHE A 809 -22.84 -30.16 -12.74
C PHE A 809 -22.85 -31.14 -11.57
N PHE A 810 -23.97 -31.82 -11.35
CA PHE A 810 -24.10 -32.83 -10.31
C PHE A 810 -23.22 -34.07 -10.58
N ILE A 811 -22.52 -34.53 -9.54
CA ILE A 811 -21.61 -35.69 -9.58
C ILE A 811 -22.16 -36.87 -8.77
N ALA A 812 -22.56 -36.62 -7.52
CA ALA A 812 -22.99 -37.66 -6.61
C ALA A 812 -23.81 -37.10 -5.46
N LYS A 813 -24.71 -37.94 -4.92
CA LYS A 813 -25.38 -37.70 -3.64
C LYS A 813 -24.95 -38.80 -2.67
N ARG A 814 -24.63 -38.42 -1.43
CA ARG A 814 -24.42 -39.33 -0.31
C ARG A 814 -25.34 -38.92 0.83
N LYS A 815 -25.69 -39.90 1.65
CA LYS A 815 -26.42 -39.67 2.89
C LYS A 815 -25.48 -39.96 4.06
N HIS A 816 -25.24 -38.97 4.90
CA HIS A 816 -24.40 -39.10 6.08
C HIS A 816 -25.23 -38.74 7.31
N ALA A 817 -25.60 -39.77 8.10
CA ALA A 817 -26.56 -39.64 9.19
C ALA A 817 -27.91 -39.00 8.72
N ASN A 818 -28.29 -37.86 9.28
CA ASN A 818 -29.49 -37.09 8.90
C ASN A 818 -29.23 -35.98 7.86
N GLN A 819 -28.02 -35.88 7.32
CA GLN A 819 -27.64 -34.86 6.34
C GLN A 819 -27.49 -35.47 4.94
N ASP A 820 -27.99 -34.74 3.95
CA ASP A 820 -27.75 -35.01 2.53
C ASP A 820 -26.50 -34.24 2.08
N VAL A 821 -25.58 -34.95 1.44
CA VAL A 821 -24.33 -34.40 0.89
C VAL A 821 -24.34 -34.52 -0.62
N PHE A 822 -24.26 -33.39 -1.31
CA PHE A 822 -24.25 -33.30 -2.77
C PHE A 822 -22.88 -32.84 -3.27
N TYR A 823 -22.40 -33.51 -4.31
CA TYR A 823 -21.14 -33.19 -4.96
C TYR A 823 -21.40 -32.59 -6.34
N PHE A 824 -20.75 -31.47 -6.65
CA PHE A 824 -20.84 -30.80 -7.94
C PHE A 824 -19.46 -30.51 -8.52
N SER A 825 -19.37 -30.46 -9.85
CA SER A 825 -18.20 -29.94 -10.57
C SER A 825 -18.56 -28.72 -11.39
N ALA A 826 -17.64 -27.78 -11.48
CA ALA A 826 -17.71 -26.69 -12.41
C ALA A 826 -16.32 -26.29 -12.87
N LYS A 827 -16.22 -25.49 -13.93
CA LYS A 827 -14.98 -24.86 -14.38
C LYS A 827 -15.22 -23.42 -14.74
N ILE A 828 -14.19 -22.60 -14.57
CA ILE A 828 -14.14 -21.24 -15.09
C ILE A 828 -13.14 -21.16 -16.26
N PRO A 829 -13.09 -20.07 -17.04
CA PRO A 829 -12.20 -19.94 -18.19
C PRO A 829 -10.73 -20.11 -17.78
N ARG A 830 -9.90 -20.63 -18.72
CA ARG A 830 -8.58 -21.26 -18.46
C ARG A 830 -8.64 -22.66 -17.82
N GLY A 831 -9.82 -23.27 -17.74
CA GLY A 831 -9.99 -24.67 -17.33
C GLY A 831 -9.77 -24.91 -15.84
N ILE A 832 -9.93 -23.88 -15.00
CA ILE A 832 -9.72 -23.97 -13.56
C ILE A 832 -10.94 -24.69 -12.93
N PRO A 833 -10.76 -25.87 -12.30
CA PRO A 833 -11.86 -26.63 -11.74
C PRO A 833 -12.31 -26.11 -10.36
N PHE A 834 -13.60 -26.23 -10.11
CA PHE A 834 -14.27 -26.04 -8.84
C PHE A 834 -14.93 -27.36 -8.46
N LEU A 835 -14.41 -28.00 -7.42
CA LEU A 835 -14.96 -29.24 -6.86
C LEU A 835 -15.75 -28.87 -5.61
N ILE A 836 -17.04 -29.14 -5.61
CA ILE A 836 -17.97 -28.54 -4.64
C ILE A 836 -18.64 -29.66 -3.84
N GLU A 837 -18.72 -29.46 -2.53
CA GLU A 837 -19.51 -30.27 -1.61
C GLU A 837 -20.54 -29.39 -0.91
N LEU A 838 -21.82 -29.77 -0.96
CA LEU A 838 -22.90 -29.14 -0.23
C LEU A 838 -23.50 -30.12 0.75
N THR A 839 -23.42 -29.79 2.03
CA THR A 839 -23.98 -30.58 3.12
C THR A 839 -25.18 -29.83 3.71
N MET A 840 -26.35 -30.45 3.71
CA MET A 840 -27.61 -29.80 4.09
C MET A 840 -28.61 -30.80 4.67
N VAL A 841 -29.63 -30.29 5.36
CA VAL A 841 -30.84 -31.05 5.73
C VAL A 841 -32.03 -30.39 5.01
N VAL A 842 -32.72 -31.15 4.17
CA VAL A 842 -33.87 -30.64 3.40
C VAL A 842 -34.94 -30.11 4.35
N GLY A 843 -35.41 -28.88 4.10
CA GLY A 843 -36.42 -28.21 4.91
C GLY A 843 -35.90 -27.51 6.18
N VAL A 844 -34.59 -27.60 6.47
CA VAL A 844 -33.96 -26.93 7.61
C VAL A 844 -33.05 -25.81 7.11
N PRO A 845 -33.09 -24.60 7.72
CA PRO A 845 -32.14 -23.54 7.40
C PRO A 845 -30.70 -23.91 7.75
N GLY A 846 -29.78 -23.60 6.85
CA GLY A 846 -28.35 -23.84 7.01
C GLY A 846 -27.81 -24.85 6.00
N VAL A 847 -26.91 -24.38 5.13
CA VAL A 847 -26.16 -25.21 4.19
C VAL A 847 -24.67 -25.03 4.44
N LYS A 848 -23.95 -26.11 4.69
CA LYS A 848 -22.48 -26.09 4.72
C LYS A 848 -21.96 -26.31 3.31
N CYS A 849 -21.21 -25.34 2.79
CA CYS A 849 -20.61 -25.39 1.46
C CYS A 849 -19.10 -25.51 1.58
N ALA A 850 -18.51 -26.50 0.93
CA ALA A 850 -17.07 -26.63 0.76
C ALA A 850 -16.71 -26.60 -0.73
N VAL A 851 -15.58 -25.98 -1.05
CA VAL A 851 -15.04 -25.90 -2.40
C VAL A 851 -13.55 -26.17 -2.38
N LYS A 852 -13.09 -27.03 -3.30
CA LYS A 852 -11.68 -27.32 -3.55
C LYS A 852 -11.31 -26.88 -4.96
N THR A 853 -10.36 -25.95 -5.07
CA THR A 853 -9.96 -25.36 -6.36
C THR A 853 -8.47 -24.95 -6.34
N PRO A 854 -7.74 -25.00 -7.47
CA PRO A 854 -6.33 -24.56 -7.52
C PRO A 854 -6.11 -23.12 -7.05
N ASN A 855 -7.13 -22.26 -7.15
CA ASN A 855 -7.08 -20.87 -6.73
C ASN A 855 -8.05 -20.60 -5.57
N ALA A 856 -7.63 -20.94 -4.35
CA ALA A 856 -8.45 -20.84 -3.14
C ALA A 856 -8.92 -19.40 -2.85
N GLU A 857 -8.25 -18.38 -3.37
CA GLU A 857 -8.63 -16.97 -3.23
C GLU A 857 -9.98 -16.64 -3.90
N LEU A 858 -10.46 -17.49 -4.83
CA LEU A 858 -11.78 -17.33 -5.45
C LEU A 858 -12.93 -17.89 -4.61
N ALA A 859 -12.63 -18.63 -3.52
CA ALA A 859 -13.65 -19.27 -2.69
C ALA A 859 -14.65 -18.28 -2.07
N PRO A 860 -14.26 -17.08 -1.57
CA PRO A 860 -15.23 -16.10 -1.06
C PRO A 860 -16.27 -15.67 -2.10
N LEU A 861 -15.83 -15.41 -3.34
CA LEU A 861 -16.72 -15.03 -4.46
C LEU A 861 -17.65 -16.17 -4.86
N PHE A 862 -17.14 -17.41 -4.79
CA PHE A 862 -17.94 -18.61 -5.00
C PHE A 862 -19.04 -18.77 -3.95
N PHE A 863 -18.71 -18.64 -2.66
CA PHE A 863 -19.70 -18.78 -1.61
C PHE A 863 -20.82 -17.74 -1.68
N GLU A 864 -20.48 -16.49 -2.04
CA GLU A 864 -21.47 -15.44 -2.27
C GLU A 864 -22.43 -15.79 -3.41
N ALA A 865 -21.89 -16.29 -4.53
CA ALA A 865 -22.66 -16.74 -5.68
C ALA A 865 -23.61 -17.90 -5.33
N ILE A 866 -23.13 -18.91 -4.59
CA ILE A 866 -23.94 -20.05 -4.15
C ILE A 866 -24.99 -19.62 -3.13
N GLU A 867 -24.66 -18.72 -2.20
CA GLU A 867 -25.61 -18.21 -1.22
C GLU A 867 -26.77 -17.47 -1.89
N THR A 868 -26.51 -16.67 -2.93
CA THR A 868 -27.57 -16.02 -3.71
C THR A 868 -28.43 -17.05 -4.46
N LEU A 869 -27.79 -18.05 -5.08
CA LEU A 869 -28.47 -19.10 -5.82
C LEU A 869 -29.39 -19.97 -4.95
N LEU A 870 -29.01 -20.19 -3.68
CA LEU A 870 -29.77 -20.98 -2.72
C LEU A 870 -30.83 -20.17 -1.95
N LYS A 871 -30.79 -18.83 -2.01
CA LYS A 871 -31.79 -17.93 -1.41
C LYS A 871 -32.92 -17.56 -2.36
N SER A 872 -32.65 -17.49 -3.67
CA SER A 872 -33.67 -17.39 -4.73
C SER A 872 -34.58 -18.62 -4.76
#